data_AF-A0A1F5SPD5-F1
#
_entry.id   AF-A0A1F5SPD5-F1
#
_cell.length_a   1.000
_cell.length_b   1.000
_cell.length_c   1.000
_cell.angle_alpha   90.00
_cell.angle_beta   90.00
_cell.angle_gamma   90.00
#
_symmetry.space_group_name_H-M   'P 1'
#
loop_
_entity.id
_entity.type
_entity.pdbx_description
1 polymer ?
#
loop_
_entity_poly.entity_id
_entity_poly.type
_entity_poly.pdbx_seq_one_letter_code
_entity_poly.pdbx_strand_id
1 'polypeptide(L)'
;MNWLTDIKWPALYFGIASLAAVAAALGLFYYALAGSPEQKVLGVQITADANGLFGPNVRLVKTADSPKVYALIGKQKYPIRNEEVFHSYNFSFAKVQLIGKKELDGYAPVNLAKEQGSDRIYYLSYDKNLKKYHATPEAFAAYPANSWANVITLSEKDLSYWVPARLLKAINDPKVYFIDGNRKAWVPGESEFRGAKFSWGEILTVFPADLATYQNADFSLDVVSGTQPTQTTTETPATQTSSAGQLIVTLASNSPAASLFPLKTARNIVAIFKLQAVRAGVEITSVTLTKRGLAATAATDLINIEDENGVAYGSVSQVNSEGKATIRFTDKTFVIPADTEKRLVVKINVTTQARHNDTMSLGIAAAADVQTTSAVSGIFPVFSAEHKLVDTQSFIGAVSIVSRELNTGVRSLNIGTKKETVAEFTVSETSGNEDVALTRLTFANEGTARDDDVDYIYLYKDGTVVATNKYMLNHAVTFDLQKNPVVIKKKNSVTLQVKVDTARDEDATLKFVIAESGDVQLIGRAQQFGIAPSAAEGFPVGYGSGADANKVVFRLEGVGLLAVSLDSDEEEIYRETSNAVFGVFELRNISQETLLQRMQAQLKKVAGAPEIESDLILYDATNKKEIVRFDKTWLTGDTTAGVNVGGYSVAAGKTLTLKFLADVPKNSAYLNAYRVIVKQLDYSIGTASATYNTKNEVVGQTMHVLAPAVAITAGTLKNGGTEAVGKEKVELANFSFKASADERILITEITASLASSSDEMTYTDGFSNLALYAGNSRVSGTIVQPTSRTYTFTGLKVSVSASSTYSLQLKADTELDTAGANIQLKLDKLTAQGYTSKAPVLVTGEGALSSAVVLHAPAK
;
A
#
# COMPACT_ATOMS: atom_id res chain seq x y z
N MET A 1 40.71 -32.42 12.24
CA MET A 1 41.52 -32.76 13.43
C MET A 1 41.14 -31.77 14.52
N ASN A 2 40.26 -32.19 15.42
CA ASN A 2 40.56 -32.77 16.75
C ASN A 2 40.77 -31.66 17.78
N TRP A 3 39.72 -31.14 18.43
CA TRP A 3 39.02 -31.65 19.64
C TRP A 3 39.89 -31.65 20.91
N LEU A 4 39.39 -30.92 21.91
CA LEU A 4 39.47 -31.09 23.38
C LEU A 4 40.80 -30.84 24.10
N THR A 5 40.80 -29.81 24.97
CA THR A 5 40.99 -29.99 26.42
C THR A 5 40.20 -28.93 27.21
N ASP A 6 39.38 -29.42 28.14
CA ASP A 6 38.50 -28.75 29.10
C ASP A 6 39.18 -27.80 30.11
N ILE A 7 38.45 -26.79 30.58
CA ILE A 7 38.07 -26.58 32.00
C ILE A 7 37.12 -25.37 32.13
N LYS A 8 36.07 -25.55 32.94
CA LYS A 8 34.88 -24.69 33.12
C LYS A 8 35.16 -23.38 33.86
N TRP A 9 34.98 -22.23 33.18
CA TRP A 9 35.01 -20.87 33.74
C TRP A 9 33.66 -20.14 33.98
N PRO A 10 32.47 -20.57 33.47
CA PRO A 10 31.23 -19.80 33.70
C PRO A 10 30.65 -19.92 35.12
N ALA A 11 30.99 -20.97 35.88
CA ALA A 11 30.44 -21.20 37.22
C ALA A 11 31.05 -20.28 38.29
N LEU A 12 32.27 -19.77 38.06
CA LEU A 12 32.95 -18.87 39.00
C LEU A 12 32.40 -17.44 38.92
N TYR A 13 31.98 -16.99 37.73
CA TYR A 13 31.41 -15.64 37.53
C TYR A 13 30.01 -15.50 38.16
N PHE A 14 29.19 -16.55 38.14
CA PHE A 14 27.90 -16.53 38.83
C PHE A 14 28.04 -16.49 40.36
N GLY A 15 29.06 -17.15 40.92
CA GLY A 15 29.34 -17.12 42.36
C GLY A 15 29.78 -15.75 42.87
N ILE A 16 30.62 -15.04 42.11
CA ILE A 16 31.16 -13.73 42.52
C ILE A 16 30.11 -12.62 42.36
N ALA A 17 29.29 -12.65 41.31
CA ALA A 17 28.21 -11.68 41.12
C ALA A 17 27.10 -11.82 42.19
N SER A 18 26.83 -13.05 42.63
CA SER A 18 25.83 -13.32 43.67
C SER A 18 26.27 -12.84 45.05
N LEU A 19 27.57 -12.92 45.37
CA LEU A 19 28.10 -12.39 46.64
C LEU A 19 28.06 -10.85 46.70
N ALA A 20 28.29 -10.16 45.57
CA ALA A 20 28.22 -8.70 45.50
C ALA A 20 26.77 -8.18 45.70
N ALA A 21 25.77 -8.90 45.17
CA ALA A 21 24.36 -8.56 45.35
C ALA A 21 23.90 -8.72 46.82
N VAL A 22 24.40 -9.74 47.53
CA VAL A 22 24.08 -9.97 48.94
C VAL A 22 24.76 -8.94 49.85
N ALA A 23 25.98 -8.50 49.54
CA ALA A 23 26.66 -7.45 50.28
C ALA A 23 25.99 -6.07 50.10
N ALA A 24 25.49 -5.75 48.89
CA ALA A 24 24.72 -4.53 48.65
C ALA A 24 23.36 -4.54 49.36
N ALA A 25 22.69 -5.70 49.42
CA ALA A 25 21.44 -5.87 50.16
C ALA A 25 21.64 -5.74 51.69
N LEU A 26 22.75 -6.25 52.24
CA LEU A 26 23.09 -6.10 53.66
C LEU A 26 23.49 -4.66 54.03
N GLY A 27 24.15 -3.93 53.11
CA GLY A 27 24.45 -2.50 53.29
C GLY A 27 23.21 -1.59 53.28
N LEU A 28 22.22 -1.89 52.44
CA LEU A 28 20.92 -1.20 52.42
C LEU A 28 20.06 -1.57 53.64
N PHE A 29 20.21 -2.78 54.20
CA PHE A 29 19.51 -3.20 55.41
C PHE A 29 20.09 -2.58 56.69
N TYR A 30 21.40 -2.31 56.73
CA TYR A 30 22.06 -1.62 57.86
C TYR A 30 21.73 -0.12 57.93
N TYR A 31 21.53 0.53 56.77
CA TYR A 31 21.09 1.94 56.70
C TYR A 31 19.58 2.13 57.00
N ALA A 32 18.78 1.07 56.98
CA ALA A 32 17.33 1.12 57.22
C ALA A 32 16.91 0.85 58.68
N LEU A 33 17.83 0.48 59.60
CA LEU A 33 17.49 0.03 60.97
C LEU A 33 18.20 0.77 62.11
N ALA A 34 19.12 1.70 61.86
CA ALA A 34 19.76 2.50 62.90
C ALA A 34 19.19 3.92 62.95
N GLY A 35 18.14 4.09 63.76
CA GLY A 35 17.62 5.40 64.17
C GLY A 35 18.63 6.22 64.97
N SER A 36 18.54 7.53 64.79
CA SER A 36 19.38 8.63 65.26
C SER A 36 19.70 8.66 66.76
N PRO A 37 20.71 9.45 67.17
CA PRO A 37 20.61 10.26 68.38
C PRO A 37 20.38 11.74 68.05
N GLU A 38 19.35 12.28 68.71
CA GLU A 38 19.09 13.71 68.86
C GLU A 38 20.32 14.46 69.37
N GLN A 39 20.59 15.63 68.78
CA GLN A 39 21.26 16.71 69.51
C GLN A 39 20.24 17.79 69.86
N LYS A 40 19.85 17.81 71.14
CA LYS A 40 19.38 19.02 71.84
C LYS A 40 20.59 19.93 72.01
N VAL A 41 20.58 21.16 71.48
CA VAL A 41 21.05 22.37 72.17
C VAL A 41 20.39 23.63 71.56
N LEU A 42 19.57 24.29 72.39
CA LEU A 42 19.28 25.73 72.51
C LEU A 42 18.70 26.52 71.33
N GLY A 43 17.47 26.99 71.54
CA GLY A 43 17.25 28.44 71.55
C GLY A 43 16.71 29.10 70.28
N VAL A 44 16.00 28.39 69.41
CA VAL A 44 15.25 29.05 68.33
C VAL A 44 13.79 28.64 68.39
N GLN A 45 12.91 29.58 68.71
CA GLN A 45 11.51 29.55 68.30
C GLN A 45 11.51 29.56 66.77
N ILE A 46 11.54 28.40 66.13
CA ILE A 46 11.43 28.30 64.69
C ILE A 46 9.94 28.27 64.36
N THR A 47 9.38 29.46 64.19
CA THR A 47 8.08 29.71 63.58
C THR A 47 8.04 29.08 62.18
N ALA A 48 6.91 28.50 61.81
CA ALA A 48 6.69 27.98 60.46
C ALA A 48 6.83 29.11 59.43
N ASP A 49 7.20 28.77 58.19
CA ASP A 49 7.27 29.72 57.08
C ASP A 49 5.97 30.53 57.02
N ALA A 50 6.09 31.86 57.08
CA ALA A 50 5.00 32.81 57.34
C ALA A 50 3.86 32.80 56.30
N ASN A 51 3.96 31.98 55.25
CA ASN A 51 3.07 31.96 54.08
C ASN A 51 2.29 30.64 53.89
N GLY A 52 2.38 29.68 54.82
CA GLY A 52 1.60 28.43 54.78
C GLY A 52 0.15 28.59 55.27
N LEU A 53 -0.79 27.82 54.72
CA LEU A 53 -2.23 27.91 55.02
C LEU A 53 -2.60 27.81 56.51
N PHE A 54 -1.80 27.10 57.30
CA PHE A 54 -2.02 26.89 58.74
C PHE A 54 -1.41 27.97 59.65
N GLY A 55 -0.77 28.99 59.06
CA GLY A 55 -0.13 30.08 59.77
C GLY A 55 1.18 29.67 60.47
N PRO A 56 1.90 30.64 61.07
CA PRO A 56 3.25 30.45 61.60
C PRO A 56 3.33 29.57 62.87
N ASN A 57 2.19 29.26 63.51
CA ASN A 57 2.11 28.61 64.81
C ASN A 57 1.76 27.10 64.75
N VAL A 58 1.74 26.50 63.56
CA VAL A 58 1.47 25.06 63.40
C VAL A 58 2.69 24.24 63.83
N ARG A 59 2.46 23.19 64.65
CA ARG A 59 3.50 22.20 64.98
C ARG A 59 3.23 20.91 64.21
N LEU A 60 4.21 20.44 63.45
CA LEU A 60 4.13 19.14 62.78
C LEU A 60 4.72 18.08 63.71
N VAL A 61 3.96 17.03 64.00
CA VAL A 61 4.35 16.01 64.97
C VAL A 61 4.05 14.61 64.46
N LYS A 62 4.80 13.62 64.94
CA LYS A 62 4.51 12.18 64.80
C LYS A 62 4.84 11.47 66.10
N THR A 63 4.37 10.24 66.24
CA THR A 63 4.70 9.37 67.39
C THR A 63 5.65 8.26 66.97
N ALA A 64 6.36 7.66 67.93
CA ALA A 64 7.30 6.58 67.62
C ALA A 64 6.61 5.32 67.10
N ASP A 65 5.34 5.12 67.46
CA ASP A 65 4.50 3.99 67.09
C ASP A 65 3.73 4.19 65.77
N SER A 66 3.80 5.37 65.14
CA SER A 66 3.07 5.65 63.90
C SER A 66 3.80 6.60 62.96
N PRO A 67 3.92 6.27 61.65
CA PRO A 67 4.50 7.19 60.67
C PRO A 67 3.54 8.34 60.29
N LYS A 68 2.31 8.36 60.80
CA LYS A 68 1.32 9.41 60.50
C LYS A 68 1.77 10.75 61.08
N VAL A 69 1.78 11.77 60.22
CA VAL A 69 2.10 13.15 60.62
C VAL A 69 0.81 13.89 60.97
N TYR A 70 0.83 14.60 62.09
CA TYR A 70 -0.25 15.45 62.56
C TYR A 70 0.20 16.91 62.57
N ALA A 71 -0.66 17.80 62.10
CA ALA A 71 -0.56 19.23 62.34
C ALA A 71 -1.30 19.59 63.63
N LEU A 72 -0.59 20.13 64.62
CA LEU A 72 -1.18 20.68 65.84
C LEU A 72 -1.47 22.16 65.61
N ILE A 73 -2.74 22.52 65.72
CA ILE A 73 -3.28 23.86 65.45
C ILE A 73 -4.06 24.27 66.69
N GLY A 74 -3.47 25.14 67.51
CA GLY A 74 -4.02 25.49 68.83
C GLY A 74 -4.15 24.26 69.73
N LYS A 75 -5.37 23.94 70.18
CA LYS A 75 -5.69 22.76 71.01
C LYS A 75 -6.17 21.56 70.19
N GLN A 76 -6.06 21.62 68.86
CA GLN A 76 -6.54 20.57 67.98
C GLN A 76 -5.40 19.89 67.21
N LYS A 77 -5.62 18.63 66.83
CA LYS A 77 -4.76 17.84 65.95
C LYS A 77 -5.47 17.49 64.66
N TYR A 78 -4.80 17.69 63.54
CA TYR A 78 -5.28 17.30 62.22
C TYR A 78 -4.29 16.32 61.57
N PRO A 79 -4.70 15.09 61.19
CA PRO A 79 -3.83 14.16 60.51
C PRO A 79 -3.63 14.56 59.05
N ILE A 80 -2.37 14.67 58.62
CA ILE A 80 -2.03 14.90 57.23
C ILE A 80 -2.16 13.57 56.47
N ARG A 81 -3.04 13.55 55.47
CA ARG A 81 -3.50 12.30 54.83
C ARG A 81 -2.43 11.54 54.09
N ASN A 82 -1.57 12.24 53.35
CA ASN A 82 -0.49 11.66 52.57
C ASN A 82 0.61 12.71 52.31
N GLU A 83 1.70 12.28 51.71
CA GLU A 83 2.85 13.12 51.38
C GLU A 83 2.48 14.23 50.37
N GLU A 84 1.56 13.98 49.44
CA GLU A 84 1.13 15.00 48.49
C GLU A 84 0.40 16.17 49.16
N VAL A 85 -0.45 15.88 50.14
CA VAL A 85 -1.11 16.90 50.98
C VAL A 85 -0.08 17.61 51.84
N PHE A 86 0.89 16.87 52.38
CA PHE A 86 1.98 17.43 53.18
C PHE A 86 2.76 18.50 52.41
N HIS A 87 3.18 18.19 51.19
CA HIS A 87 3.87 19.14 50.32
C HIS A 87 2.96 20.27 49.82
N SER A 88 1.65 20.03 49.65
CA SER A 88 0.69 21.07 49.25
C SER A 88 0.57 22.22 50.26
N TYR A 89 0.95 21.98 51.51
CA TYR A 89 1.00 22.98 52.57
C TYR A 89 2.40 23.59 52.76
N ASN A 90 3.34 23.30 51.85
CA ASN A 90 4.74 23.67 51.96
C ASN A 90 5.40 23.15 53.26
N PHE A 91 4.88 22.03 53.80
CA PHE A 91 5.50 21.42 54.96
C PHE A 91 6.78 20.68 54.60
N SER A 92 7.71 20.64 55.55
CA SER A 92 8.98 19.93 55.40
C SER A 92 9.10 18.85 56.47
N PHE A 93 9.46 17.63 56.07
CA PHE A 93 9.62 16.51 57.01
C PHE A 93 10.71 16.78 58.06
N ALA A 94 11.68 17.65 57.75
CA ALA A 94 12.71 18.10 58.69
C ALA A 94 12.12 18.89 59.88
N LYS A 95 10.88 19.38 59.78
CA LYS A 95 10.15 20.11 60.84
C LYS A 95 9.22 19.21 61.65
N VAL A 96 9.10 17.92 61.31
CA VAL A 96 8.24 16.98 62.03
C VAL A 96 8.91 16.53 63.32
N GLN A 97 8.32 16.88 64.45
CA GLN A 97 8.80 16.55 65.79
C GLN A 97 8.29 15.17 66.23
N LEU A 98 9.14 14.40 66.91
CA LEU A 98 8.70 13.18 67.58
C LEU A 98 8.13 13.52 68.96
N ILE A 99 6.87 13.19 69.21
CA ILE A 99 6.23 13.39 70.52
C ILE A 99 5.68 12.08 71.08
N GLY A 100 5.41 12.04 72.39
CA GLY A 100 4.79 10.89 73.03
C GLY A 100 3.31 10.75 72.66
N LYS A 101 2.81 9.51 72.55
CA LYS A 101 1.40 9.22 72.27
C LYS A 101 0.45 9.92 73.24
N LYS A 102 0.79 9.95 74.53
CA LYS A 102 0.04 10.64 75.59
C LYS A 102 -0.06 12.16 75.38
N GLU A 103 0.98 12.79 74.81
CA GLU A 103 0.93 14.22 74.44
C GLU A 103 0.00 14.43 73.25
N LEU A 104 0.15 13.63 72.19
CA LEU A 104 -0.70 13.72 71.00
C LEU A 104 -2.19 13.47 71.34
N ASP A 105 -2.48 12.56 72.25
CA ASP A 105 -3.84 12.24 72.70
C ASP A 105 -4.48 13.35 73.54
N GLY A 106 -3.69 14.30 74.06
CA GLY A 106 -4.18 15.51 74.73
C GLY A 106 -4.80 16.56 73.80
N TYR A 107 -4.62 16.44 72.48
CA TYR A 107 -5.19 17.35 71.49
C TYR A 107 -6.49 16.78 70.90
N ALA A 108 -7.53 17.61 70.81
CA ALA A 108 -8.80 17.22 70.22
C ALA A 108 -8.66 17.05 68.69
N PRO A 109 -9.29 16.07 68.04
CA PRO A 109 -9.27 15.99 66.58
C PRO A 109 -9.96 17.22 65.97
N VAL A 110 -9.47 17.67 64.81
CA VAL A 110 -10.16 18.71 64.05
C VAL A 110 -11.35 18.12 63.31
N ASN A 111 -12.55 18.41 63.79
CA ASN A 111 -13.79 17.95 63.16
C ASN A 111 -14.46 19.02 62.30
N LEU A 112 -13.97 20.26 62.31
CA LEU A 112 -14.56 21.38 61.56
C LEU A 112 -13.49 22.01 60.67
N ALA A 113 -13.76 22.06 59.37
CA ALA A 113 -12.85 22.63 58.39
C ALA A 113 -13.58 23.49 57.37
N LYS A 114 -12.93 24.52 56.86
CA LYS A 114 -13.36 25.28 55.69
C LYS A 114 -12.38 25.11 54.53
N GLU A 115 -12.90 25.19 53.33
CA GLU A 115 -12.11 25.10 52.11
C GLU A 115 -11.38 26.42 51.81
N GLN A 116 -10.10 26.36 51.46
CA GLN A 116 -9.32 27.53 51.07
C GLN A 116 -9.98 28.26 49.89
N GLY A 117 -10.22 29.58 50.05
CA GLY A 117 -10.90 30.39 49.03
C GLY A 117 -12.43 30.26 49.02
N SER A 118 -13.02 29.57 50.00
CA SER A 118 -14.47 29.42 50.16
C SER A 118 -14.93 29.66 51.60
N ASP A 119 -16.19 30.07 51.76
CA ASP A 119 -16.87 30.17 53.06
C ASP A 119 -17.59 28.87 53.45
N ARG A 120 -17.41 27.80 52.67
CA ARG A 120 -18.06 26.51 52.96
C ARG A 120 -17.41 25.81 54.15
N ILE A 121 -18.23 25.48 55.15
CA ILE A 121 -17.80 24.77 56.36
C ILE A 121 -18.27 23.33 56.35
N TYR A 122 -17.36 22.45 56.66
CA TYR A 122 -17.55 21.00 56.68
C TYR A 122 -17.32 20.42 58.07
N TYR A 123 -18.19 19.49 58.46
CA TYR A 123 -17.90 18.53 59.52
C TYR A 123 -17.16 17.31 58.95
N LEU A 124 -16.10 16.88 59.63
CA LEU A 124 -15.22 15.79 59.22
C LEU A 124 -15.43 14.57 60.14
N SER A 125 -15.87 13.45 59.56
CA SER A 125 -16.04 12.16 60.24
C SER A 125 -14.91 11.22 59.86
N TYR A 126 -13.93 11.08 60.76
CA TYR A 126 -12.72 10.28 60.54
C TYR A 126 -13.02 8.77 60.46
N ASP A 127 -13.99 8.29 61.24
CA ASP A 127 -14.40 6.90 61.30
C ASP A 127 -15.01 6.41 59.97
N LYS A 128 -15.69 7.29 59.22
CA LYS A 128 -16.35 6.97 57.95
C LYS A 128 -15.67 7.59 56.73
N ASN A 129 -14.64 8.41 56.93
CA ASN A 129 -13.98 9.19 55.89
C ASN A 129 -14.94 10.17 55.14
N LEU A 130 -15.91 10.74 55.84
CA LEU A 130 -16.95 11.60 55.25
C LEU A 130 -16.75 13.09 55.60
N LYS A 131 -17.07 13.99 54.67
CA LYS A 131 -17.26 15.42 54.92
C LYS A 131 -18.72 15.82 54.73
N LYS A 132 -19.32 16.48 55.72
CA LYS A 132 -20.69 17.02 55.62
C LYS A 132 -20.65 18.54 55.54
N TYR A 133 -21.27 19.13 54.53
CA TYR A 133 -21.43 20.58 54.41
C TYR A 133 -22.52 21.13 55.35
N HIS A 134 -22.21 22.22 56.08
CA HIS A 134 -23.20 23.02 56.81
C HIS A 134 -23.63 24.20 55.95
N ALA A 135 -24.82 24.11 55.35
CA ALA A 135 -25.30 25.09 54.37
C ALA A 135 -25.74 26.42 54.98
N THR A 136 -26.08 26.46 56.28
CA THR A 136 -26.54 27.67 56.97
C THR A 136 -25.94 27.77 58.38
N PRO A 137 -25.87 28.97 58.98
CA PRO A 137 -25.44 29.16 60.37
C PRO A 137 -26.27 28.35 61.38
N GLU A 138 -27.56 28.14 61.11
CA GLU A 138 -28.46 27.35 61.95
C GLU A 138 -28.07 25.87 61.93
N ALA A 139 -27.71 25.31 60.77
CA ALA A 139 -27.21 23.94 60.65
C ALA A 139 -25.87 23.74 61.38
N PHE A 140 -25.04 24.78 61.45
CA PHE A 140 -23.79 24.77 62.23
C PHE A 140 -24.07 24.86 63.75
N ALA A 141 -24.98 25.76 64.16
CA ALA A 141 -25.36 25.99 65.56
C ALA A 141 -26.18 24.84 66.18
N ALA A 142 -26.76 23.96 65.36
CA ALA A 142 -27.48 22.76 65.78
C ALA A 142 -26.63 21.77 66.62
N TYR A 143 -25.30 21.92 66.60
CA TYR A 143 -24.36 21.09 67.34
C TYR A 143 -23.79 21.89 68.53
N PRO A 144 -24.09 21.50 69.78
CA PRO A 144 -23.61 22.24 70.96
C PRO A 144 -22.08 22.34 71.09
N ALA A 145 -21.35 21.41 70.47
CA ALA A 145 -19.89 21.38 70.48
C ALA A 145 -19.24 22.19 69.33
N ASN A 146 -20.04 22.69 68.37
CA ASN A 146 -19.51 23.48 67.28
C ASN A 146 -19.14 24.89 67.75
N SER A 147 -17.96 25.34 67.36
CA SER A 147 -17.47 26.69 67.63
C SER A 147 -16.69 27.18 66.43
N TRP A 148 -16.96 28.41 66.00
CA TRP A 148 -16.25 29.05 64.88
C TRP A 148 -14.75 29.15 65.13
N ALA A 149 -14.33 29.24 66.40
CA ALA A 149 -12.92 29.26 66.79
C ALA A 149 -12.19 27.92 66.54
N ASN A 150 -12.94 26.83 66.33
CA ASN A 150 -12.42 25.48 66.09
C ASN A 150 -12.40 25.10 64.59
N VAL A 151 -12.76 26.03 63.70
CA VAL A 151 -12.77 25.83 62.25
C VAL A 151 -11.38 26.14 61.69
N ILE A 152 -10.73 25.16 61.08
CA ILE A 152 -9.44 25.35 60.39
C ILE A 152 -9.64 25.52 58.88
N THR A 153 -8.70 26.13 58.19
CA THR A 153 -8.70 26.18 56.72
C THR A 153 -7.88 25.01 56.17
N LEU A 154 -8.45 24.23 55.25
CA LEU A 154 -7.77 23.14 54.54
C LEU A 154 -7.68 23.47 53.04
N SER A 155 -6.67 22.94 52.36
CA SER A 155 -6.55 23.07 50.90
C SER A 155 -7.65 22.26 50.20
N GLU A 156 -8.01 22.68 48.98
CA GLU A 156 -8.91 21.92 48.12
C GLU A 156 -8.41 20.47 47.92
N LYS A 157 -7.09 20.30 47.76
CA LYS A 157 -6.46 18.99 47.60
C LYS A 157 -6.69 18.08 48.80
N ASP A 158 -6.53 18.59 50.02
CA ASP A 158 -6.75 17.80 51.23
C ASP A 158 -8.23 17.44 51.42
N LEU A 159 -9.13 18.40 51.17
CA LEU A 159 -10.58 18.18 51.22
C LEU A 159 -11.08 17.23 50.13
N SER A 160 -10.37 17.08 49.01
CA SER A 160 -10.75 16.15 47.93
C SER A 160 -10.70 14.67 48.33
N TYR A 161 -9.87 14.31 49.33
CA TYR A 161 -9.77 12.94 49.85
C TYR A 161 -10.91 12.56 50.81
N TRP A 162 -11.77 13.50 51.17
CA TRP A 162 -12.95 13.28 51.99
C TRP A 162 -14.18 13.08 51.11
N VAL A 163 -14.90 11.97 51.32
CA VAL A 163 -16.11 11.67 50.53
C VAL A 163 -17.27 12.54 51.03
N PRO A 164 -18.03 13.25 50.16
CA PRO A 164 -19.19 14.02 50.60
C PRO A 164 -20.25 13.13 51.26
N ALA A 165 -20.74 13.53 52.44
CA ALA A 165 -21.81 12.83 53.15
C ALA A 165 -23.15 13.08 52.43
N ARG A 166 -23.67 12.06 51.75
CA ARG A 166 -24.95 12.10 51.03
C ARG A 166 -26.07 11.30 51.73
N LEU A 167 -25.75 10.56 52.78
CA LEU A 167 -26.71 9.75 53.53
C LEU A 167 -26.69 10.18 54.99
N LEU A 168 -27.80 10.75 55.47
CA LEU A 168 -27.92 11.25 56.84
C LEU A 168 -29.05 10.53 57.58
N LYS A 169 -28.87 10.31 58.87
CA LYS A 169 -29.96 9.93 59.79
C LYS A 169 -29.93 10.80 61.05
N ALA A 170 -31.07 11.11 61.62
CA ALA A 170 -31.11 11.87 62.87
C ALA A 170 -30.76 10.97 64.07
N ILE A 171 -30.14 11.55 65.10
CA ILE A 171 -29.94 10.86 66.39
C ILE A 171 -31.30 10.39 66.91
N ASN A 172 -31.39 9.13 67.34
CA ASN A 172 -32.61 8.46 67.82
C ASN A 172 -33.74 8.31 66.78
N ASP A 173 -33.47 8.50 65.49
CA ASP A 173 -34.41 8.22 64.39
C ASP A 173 -33.84 7.13 63.45
N PRO A 174 -34.55 6.02 63.20
CA PRO A 174 -34.08 4.99 62.29
C PRO A 174 -34.14 5.39 60.80
N LYS A 175 -34.82 6.49 60.43
CA LYS A 175 -34.99 6.90 59.03
C LYS A 175 -33.68 7.40 58.43
N VAL A 176 -33.34 6.84 57.26
CA VAL A 176 -32.20 7.27 56.45
C VAL A 176 -32.68 8.18 55.34
N TYR A 177 -32.02 9.32 55.19
CA TYR A 177 -32.31 10.33 54.19
C TYR A 177 -31.14 10.47 53.21
N PHE A 178 -31.45 10.48 51.92
CA PHE A 178 -30.52 10.90 50.88
C PHE A 178 -30.53 12.42 50.74
N ILE A 179 -29.34 13.02 50.66
CA ILE A 179 -29.14 14.46 50.55
C ILE A 179 -28.66 14.79 49.14
N ASP A 180 -29.41 15.67 48.49
CA ASP A 180 -29.06 16.27 47.20
C ASP A 180 -29.23 17.79 47.29
N GLY A 181 -28.11 18.51 47.26
CA GLY A 181 -28.09 19.94 47.53
C GLY A 181 -28.69 20.30 48.90
N ASN A 182 -29.78 21.09 48.89
CA ASN A 182 -30.50 21.52 50.10
C ASN A 182 -31.75 20.66 50.41
N ARG A 183 -31.95 19.55 49.68
CA ARG A 183 -33.12 18.67 49.84
C ARG A 183 -32.74 17.37 50.53
N LYS A 184 -33.70 16.79 51.25
CA LYS A 184 -33.63 15.45 51.84
C LYS A 184 -34.78 14.58 51.32
N ALA A 185 -34.47 13.37 50.87
CA ALA A 185 -35.44 12.37 50.47
C ALA A 185 -35.35 11.15 51.39
N TRP A 186 -36.47 10.72 51.96
CA TRP A 186 -36.49 9.54 52.85
C TRP A 186 -36.38 8.25 52.03
N VAL A 187 -35.37 7.42 52.31
CA VAL A 187 -35.20 6.12 51.66
C VAL A 187 -36.18 5.11 52.27
N PRO A 188 -37.20 4.63 51.54
CA PRO A 188 -38.33 3.90 52.15
C PRO A 188 -38.00 2.49 52.64
N GLY A 189 -36.96 1.85 52.10
CA GLY A 189 -36.64 0.45 52.39
C GLY A 189 -35.24 0.01 51.95
N GLU A 190 -34.89 -1.22 52.31
CA GLU A 190 -33.57 -1.82 52.01
C GLU A 190 -33.39 -2.12 50.51
N SER A 191 -34.46 -2.45 49.79
CA SER A 191 -34.43 -2.69 48.34
C SER A 191 -34.02 -1.42 47.59
N GLU A 192 -34.61 -0.29 47.94
CA GLU A 192 -34.31 1.03 47.40
C GLU A 192 -32.89 1.47 47.76
N PHE A 193 -32.47 1.20 48.99
CA PHE A 193 -31.12 1.48 49.47
C PHE A 193 -30.06 0.72 48.65
N ARG A 194 -30.29 -0.57 48.39
CA ARG A 194 -29.40 -1.41 47.56
C ARG A 194 -29.50 -1.07 46.07
N GLY A 195 -30.70 -0.76 45.56
CA GLY A 195 -30.94 -0.35 44.17
C GLY A 195 -30.27 0.98 43.83
N ALA A 196 -30.23 1.90 44.80
CA ALA A 196 -29.47 3.15 44.76
C ALA A 196 -27.95 2.96 44.88
N LYS A 197 -27.48 1.72 45.09
CA LYS A 197 -26.08 1.35 45.36
C LYS A 197 -25.49 2.04 46.60
N PHE A 198 -26.32 2.40 47.57
CA PHE A 198 -25.86 3.00 48.82
C PHE A 198 -25.16 2.00 49.72
N SER A 199 -24.19 2.48 50.49
CA SER A 199 -23.47 1.70 51.49
C SER A 199 -23.90 2.09 52.90
N TRP A 200 -24.24 1.11 53.74
CA TRP A 200 -24.59 1.33 55.15
C TRP A 200 -23.45 2.02 55.93
N GLY A 201 -22.20 1.82 55.49
CA GLY A 201 -21.03 2.48 56.07
C GLY A 201 -21.02 4.00 55.87
N GLU A 202 -21.70 4.50 54.84
CA GLU A 202 -21.72 5.93 54.45
C GLU A 202 -22.82 6.74 55.14
N ILE A 203 -23.65 6.09 55.96
CA ILE A 203 -24.69 6.80 56.73
C ILE A 203 -24.04 7.56 57.87
N LEU A 204 -24.17 8.89 57.85
CA LEU A 204 -23.72 9.79 58.90
C LEU A 204 -24.88 10.15 59.85
N THR A 205 -24.64 10.07 61.16
CA THR A 205 -25.65 10.44 62.16
C THR A 205 -25.51 11.93 62.51
N VAL A 206 -26.62 12.67 62.47
CA VAL A 206 -26.67 14.13 62.64
C VAL A 206 -27.73 14.54 63.68
N PHE A 207 -27.66 15.77 64.19
CA PHE A 207 -28.71 16.28 65.09
C PHE A 207 -30.01 16.54 64.32
N PRO A 208 -31.19 16.30 64.93
CA PRO A 208 -32.48 16.55 64.28
C PRO A 208 -32.66 17.98 63.77
N ALA A 209 -32.15 18.99 64.51
CA ALA A 209 -32.24 20.39 64.12
C ALA A 209 -31.45 20.72 62.84
N ASP A 210 -30.34 20.04 62.60
CA ASP A 210 -29.55 20.15 61.36
C ASP A 210 -30.24 19.41 60.20
N LEU A 211 -30.77 18.21 60.44
CA LEU A 211 -31.56 17.52 59.40
C LEU A 211 -32.85 18.30 59.04
N ALA A 212 -33.39 19.11 59.96
CA ALA A 212 -34.56 19.95 59.73
C ALA A 212 -34.29 21.15 58.83
N THR A 213 -33.03 21.55 58.59
CA THR A 213 -32.72 22.66 57.68
C THR A 213 -32.85 22.29 56.20
N TYR A 214 -33.00 21.00 55.87
CA TYR A 214 -33.17 20.50 54.50
C TYR A 214 -34.65 20.42 54.11
N GLN A 215 -34.97 20.81 52.88
CA GLN A 215 -36.32 20.72 52.31
C GLN A 215 -36.69 19.26 51.99
N ASN A 216 -37.93 18.84 52.25
CA ASN A 216 -38.38 17.47 51.93
C ASN A 216 -38.52 17.26 50.41
N ALA A 217 -38.17 16.07 49.93
CA ALA A 217 -38.41 15.59 48.56
C ALA A 217 -38.84 14.11 48.59
N ASP A 218 -39.56 13.64 47.56
CA ASP A 218 -39.83 12.20 47.44
C ASP A 218 -38.56 11.45 46.99
N PHE A 219 -38.52 10.17 47.34
CA PHE A 219 -37.43 9.30 46.94
C PHE A 219 -37.79 8.57 45.64
N SER A 220 -36.97 8.79 44.62
CA SER A 220 -36.91 7.99 43.39
C SER A 220 -35.45 7.61 43.15
N LEU A 221 -35.21 6.45 42.53
CA LEU A 221 -33.87 6.05 42.06
C LEU A 221 -33.29 7.06 41.06
N ASP A 222 -34.16 7.81 40.38
CA ASP A 222 -33.81 8.92 39.50
C ASP A 222 -33.30 10.15 40.30
N VAL A 223 -33.70 10.34 41.57
CA VAL A 223 -33.23 11.43 42.46
C VAL A 223 -31.86 11.13 43.04
N VAL A 224 -31.62 9.87 43.39
CA VAL A 224 -30.30 9.41 43.81
C VAL A 224 -29.27 9.54 42.69
N SER A 225 -29.75 9.42 41.45
CA SER A 225 -29.01 9.69 40.22
C SER A 225 -29.13 11.16 39.75
N GLY A 226 -29.74 12.05 40.54
CA GLY A 226 -29.72 13.50 40.33
C GLY A 226 -30.92 14.16 39.64
N THR A 227 -32.16 13.66 39.77
CA THR A 227 -33.37 14.39 39.29
C THR A 227 -34.67 14.02 40.02
N GLN A 228 -35.48 15.03 40.43
CA GLN A 228 -36.94 14.90 40.72
C GLN A 228 -37.72 16.23 40.63
N PRO A 229 -39.08 16.23 40.53
CA PRO A 229 -39.96 15.92 39.38
C PRO A 229 -40.92 17.11 39.05
N THR A 230 -41.89 17.02 38.12
CA THR A 230 -43.31 16.67 38.42
C THR A 230 -44.16 16.57 37.12
N GLN A 231 -44.80 15.39 36.89
CA GLN A 231 -46.21 15.07 36.48
C GLN A 231 -46.93 15.86 35.34
N THR A 232 -47.84 15.36 34.49
CA THR A 232 -48.73 14.16 34.33
C THR A 232 -49.17 14.17 32.83
N THR A 233 -49.50 13.13 32.06
CA THR A 233 -50.62 12.15 32.11
C THR A 233 -50.54 11.15 30.95
N THR A 234 -50.84 9.89 31.28
CA THR A 234 -51.64 8.86 30.54
C THR A 234 -51.32 8.54 29.07
N GLU A 235 -50.84 7.32 28.78
CA GLU A 235 -51.65 6.19 28.27
C GLU A 235 -50.81 4.93 27.93
N THR A 236 -51.31 3.80 28.43
CA THR A 236 -51.40 2.43 27.87
C THR A 236 -50.12 1.64 27.47
N PRO A 237 -49.97 0.37 27.95
CA PRO A 237 -48.70 -0.36 27.94
C PRO A 237 -48.41 -1.05 26.60
N ALA A 238 -47.22 -0.83 26.05
CA ALA A 238 -46.65 -1.64 24.99
C ALA A 238 -45.49 -2.48 25.55
N THR A 239 -45.74 -3.78 25.62
CA THR A 239 -44.85 -4.93 25.53
C THR A 239 -43.35 -4.60 25.46
N GLN A 240 -42.65 -4.85 26.58
CA GLN A 240 -41.19 -4.84 26.61
C GLN A 240 -40.64 -5.91 25.67
N THR A 241 -40.01 -5.46 24.59
CA THR A 241 -39.02 -6.25 23.85
C THR A 241 -37.76 -5.40 23.67
N SER A 242 -36.64 -6.09 23.83
CA SER A 242 -35.27 -5.70 23.50
C SER A 242 -34.47 -4.87 24.50
N SER A 243 -33.25 -5.36 24.70
CA SER A 243 -32.09 -4.69 25.26
C SER A 243 -31.70 -3.45 24.44
N ALA A 244 -32.52 -2.40 24.46
CA ALA A 244 -32.15 -1.16 23.78
C ALA A 244 -31.00 -0.48 24.56
N GLY A 245 -29.87 -0.28 23.89
CA GLY A 245 -28.76 0.50 24.41
C GLY A 245 -29.19 1.94 24.73
N GLN A 246 -28.52 2.54 25.71
CA GLN A 246 -28.71 3.95 26.08
C GLN A 246 -27.40 4.71 25.86
N LEU A 247 -27.50 5.92 25.30
CA LEU A 247 -26.39 6.85 25.13
C LEU A 247 -26.52 7.98 26.15
N ILE A 248 -25.46 8.24 26.92
CA ILE A 248 -25.37 9.38 27.84
C ILE A 248 -24.40 10.40 27.25
N VAL A 249 -24.86 11.63 27.05
CA VAL A 249 -24.06 12.75 26.52
C VAL A 249 -23.85 13.78 27.63
N THR A 250 -22.58 14.10 27.89
CA THR A 250 -22.17 15.10 28.91
C THR A 250 -21.01 15.94 28.38
N LEU A 251 -20.73 17.07 29.02
CA LEU A 251 -19.48 17.79 28.76
C LEU A 251 -18.35 17.06 29.49
N ALA A 252 -17.25 16.78 28.81
CA ALA A 252 -16.10 16.16 29.44
C ALA A 252 -15.42 17.14 30.40
N SER A 253 -14.87 16.65 31.51
CA SER A 253 -14.17 17.48 32.50
C SER A 253 -12.90 18.14 31.94
N ASN A 254 -12.33 17.58 30.88
CA ASN A 254 -11.21 18.15 30.13
C ASN A 254 -11.63 19.01 28.94
N SER A 255 -12.93 19.31 28.79
CA SER A 255 -13.37 20.32 27.81
C SER A 255 -12.74 21.67 28.16
N PRO A 256 -12.30 22.46 27.16
CA PRO A 256 -11.67 23.76 27.41
C PRO A 256 -12.54 24.68 28.27
N ALA A 257 -11.92 25.28 29.29
CA ALA A 257 -12.52 26.39 30.05
C ALA A 257 -12.53 27.66 29.19
N ALA A 258 -13.26 28.68 29.64
CA ALA A 258 -13.34 29.98 28.94
C ALA A 258 -11.93 30.53 28.67
N SER A 259 -11.64 30.82 27.40
CA SER A 259 -10.31 31.17 26.91
C SER A 259 -10.36 32.16 25.76
N LEU A 260 -9.20 32.57 25.26
CA LEU A 260 -9.05 33.48 24.12
C LEU A 260 -8.73 32.67 22.85
N PHE A 261 -9.51 32.88 21.80
CA PHE A 261 -9.19 32.38 20.46
C PHE A 261 -8.73 33.53 19.57
N PRO A 262 -7.46 33.53 19.13
CA PRO A 262 -7.00 34.51 18.16
C PRO A 262 -7.73 34.36 16.83
N LEU A 263 -8.00 35.47 16.14
CA LEU A 263 -8.49 35.44 14.76
C LEU A 263 -7.48 34.74 13.83
N LYS A 264 -7.95 34.18 12.72
CA LYS A 264 -7.16 33.46 11.70
C LYS A 264 -6.51 32.17 12.18
N THR A 265 -6.93 31.66 13.33
CA THR A 265 -6.45 30.38 13.85
C THR A 265 -7.36 29.24 13.43
N ALA A 266 -6.79 28.05 13.28
CA ALA A 266 -7.47 26.83 12.90
C ALA A 266 -7.42 25.80 14.03
N ARG A 267 -8.34 24.83 13.97
CA ARG A 267 -8.36 23.64 14.83
C ARG A 267 -8.44 23.97 16.33
N ASN A 268 -9.02 25.11 16.69
CA ASN A 268 -9.24 25.52 18.08
C ASN A 268 -10.26 24.57 18.72
N ILE A 269 -9.88 23.88 19.78
CA ILE A 269 -10.81 23.01 20.51
C ILE A 269 -11.79 23.91 21.26
N VAL A 270 -13.07 23.83 20.93
CA VAL A 270 -14.13 24.62 21.57
C VAL A 270 -14.92 23.78 22.57
N ALA A 271 -15.11 22.49 22.29
CA ALA A 271 -15.88 21.60 23.16
C ALA A 271 -15.29 20.18 23.12
N ILE A 272 -15.33 19.50 24.25
CA ILE A 272 -15.13 18.05 24.30
C ILE A 272 -16.35 17.43 24.97
N PHE A 273 -17.13 16.68 24.22
CA PHE A 273 -18.25 15.92 24.76
C PHE A 273 -17.79 14.53 25.15
N LYS A 274 -18.30 14.04 26.27
CA LYS A 274 -18.17 12.66 26.71
C LYS A 274 -19.45 11.92 26.39
N LEU A 275 -19.32 10.86 25.61
CA LEU A 275 -20.41 10.02 25.18
C LEU A 275 -20.19 8.62 25.75
N GLN A 276 -21.14 8.14 26.54
CA GLN A 276 -21.07 6.85 27.22
C GLN A 276 -22.21 5.96 26.77
N ALA A 277 -21.88 4.77 26.26
CA ALA A 277 -22.84 3.74 25.89
C ALA A 277 -23.09 2.83 27.10
N VAL A 278 -24.36 2.53 27.38
CA VAL A 278 -24.78 1.70 28.51
C VAL A 278 -25.58 0.52 27.98
N ARG A 279 -25.26 -0.70 28.47
CA ARG A 279 -25.88 -2.00 28.13
C ARG A 279 -25.64 -2.53 26.71
N ALA A 280 -25.54 -1.67 25.70
CA ALA A 280 -25.24 -2.09 24.33
C ALA A 280 -24.37 -1.04 23.63
N GLY A 281 -23.67 -1.47 22.57
CA GLY A 281 -22.90 -0.55 21.74
C GLY A 281 -23.83 0.45 21.04
N VAL A 282 -23.38 1.69 20.94
CA VAL A 282 -24.15 2.77 20.31
C VAL A 282 -23.43 3.26 19.07
N GLU A 283 -24.18 3.36 17.98
CA GLU A 283 -23.73 3.95 16.73
C GLU A 283 -24.34 5.34 16.55
N ILE A 284 -23.50 6.34 16.28
CA ILE A 284 -23.92 7.71 16.02
C ILE A 284 -23.61 8.02 14.56
N THR A 285 -24.57 8.60 13.84
CA THR A 285 -24.46 8.90 12.40
C THR A 285 -24.40 10.40 12.11
N SER A 286 -24.89 11.25 13.02
CA SER A 286 -24.69 12.70 12.94
C SER A 286 -24.87 13.39 14.28
N VAL A 287 -24.27 14.57 14.40
CA VAL A 287 -24.44 15.47 15.55
C VAL A 287 -24.72 16.87 15.04
N THR A 288 -25.72 17.53 15.62
CA THR A 288 -26.04 18.94 15.38
C THR A 288 -25.53 19.78 16.54
N LEU A 289 -24.65 20.73 16.24
CA LEU A 289 -24.11 21.69 17.18
C LEU A 289 -24.85 23.02 17.03
N THR A 290 -25.26 23.59 18.15
CA THR A 290 -25.87 24.92 18.23
C THR A 290 -24.83 25.93 18.71
N LYS A 291 -24.78 27.07 18.05
CA LYS A 291 -23.91 28.20 18.35
C LYS A 291 -24.55 29.15 19.36
N ARG A 292 -23.79 29.60 20.35
CA ARG A 292 -24.11 30.69 21.27
C ARG A 292 -23.03 31.77 21.23
N GLY A 293 -23.28 32.89 21.91
CA GLY A 293 -22.39 34.05 21.95
C GLY A 293 -22.63 35.03 20.80
N LEU A 294 -21.90 36.15 20.85
CA LEU A 294 -22.09 37.32 19.98
C LEU A 294 -21.48 37.19 18.58
N ALA A 295 -20.60 36.20 18.36
CA ALA A 295 -19.95 36.01 17.07
C ALA A 295 -20.98 35.74 15.95
N ALA A 296 -20.82 36.36 14.79
CA ALA A 296 -21.65 36.07 13.62
C ALA A 296 -21.47 34.60 13.17
N THR A 297 -22.44 34.03 12.45
CA THR A 297 -22.32 32.66 11.92
C THR A 297 -21.15 32.49 10.95
N ALA A 298 -20.77 33.55 10.24
CA ALA A 298 -19.58 33.61 9.37
C ALA A 298 -18.23 33.72 10.10
N ALA A 299 -18.22 33.84 11.43
CA ALA A 299 -17.01 33.87 12.26
C ALA A 299 -16.21 32.55 12.22
N THR A 300 -16.82 31.47 11.72
CA THR A 300 -16.24 30.14 11.56
C THR A 300 -16.55 29.61 10.18
N ASP A 301 -15.52 29.19 9.45
CA ASP A 301 -15.61 28.62 8.08
C ASP A 301 -15.48 27.09 8.06
N LEU A 302 -15.07 26.47 9.16
CA LEU A 302 -15.02 25.02 9.31
C LEU A 302 -15.24 24.61 10.77
N ILE A 303 -16.19 23.70 11.00
CA ILE A 303 -16.37 22.97 12.25
C ILE A 303 -16.06 21.51 11.95
N ASN A 304 -15.09 20.94 12.67
CA ASN A 304 -14.66 19.56 12.51
C ASN A 304 -14.82 18.78 13.82
N ILE A 305 -15.24 17.52 13.70
CA ILE A 305 -15.37 16.59 14.81
C ILE A 305 -14.28 15.53 14.72
N GLU A 306 -13.48 15.40 15.78
CA GLU A 306 -12.48 14.33 15.95
C GLU A 306 -12.78 13.50 17.21
N ASP A 307 -12.22 12.30 17.33
CA ASP A 307 -12.18 11.57 18.61
C ASP A 307 -10.99 11.96 19.49
N GLU A 308 -10.85 11.33 20.66
CA GLU A 308 -9.71 11.51 21.57
C GLU A 308 -8.33 11.21 20.94
N ASN A 309 -8.28 10.46 19.83
CA ASN A 309 -7.07 10.08 19.13
C ASN A 309 -6.80 10.97 17.90
N GLY A 310 -7.64 11.97 17.64
CA GLY A 310 -7.51 12.88 16.49
C GLY A 310 -8.04 12.31 15.17
N VAL A 311 -8.86 11.26 15.21
CA VAL A 311 -9.53 10.69 14.03
C VAL A 311 -10.75 11.55 13.68
N ALA A 312 -10.75 12.20 12.51
CA ALA A 312 -11.81 13.11 12.08
C ALA A 312 -13.04 12.39 11.52
N TYR A 313 -14.23 12.56 12.09
CA TYR A 313 -15.49 11.87 11.72
C TYR A 313 -16.37 12.65 10.74
N GLY A 314 -16.23 13.97 10.69
CA GLY A 314 -16.96 14.80 9.75
C GLY A 314 -16.72 16.27 10.01
N SER A 315 -16.96 17.08 8.99
CA SER A 315 -16.83 18.52 9.01
C SER A 315 -18.07 19.19 8.40
N VAL A 316 -18.24 20.49 8.67
CA VAL A 316 -19.19 21.34 7.96
C VAL A 316 -18.62 22.76 7.87
N SER A 317 -18.78 23.40 6.71
CA SER A 317 -18.26 24.74 6.46
C SER A 317 -19.27 25.86 6.69
N GLN A 318 -20.51 25.51 7.06
CA GLN A 318 -21.59 26.46 7.26
C GLN A 318 -22.34 26.23 8.57
N VAL A 319 -22.50 27.32 9.32
CA VAL A 319 -23.51 27.45 10.37
C VAL A 319 -24.72 28.15 9.75
N ASN A 320 -25.89 27.52 9.79
CA ASN A 320 -27.09 28.09 9.18
C ASN A 320 -27.56 29.36 9.91
N SER A 321 -28.57 30.05 9.35
CA SER A 321 -29.13 31.28 9.94
C SER A 321 -29.73 31.11 11.34
N GLU A 322 -30.05 29.87 11.75
CA GLU A 322 -30.51 29.53 13.11
C GLU A 322 -29.36 29.27 14.09
N GLY A 323 -28.10 29.39 13.65
CA GLY A 323 -26.94 29.08 14.48
C GLY A 323 -26.68 27.59 14.66
N LYS A 324 -27.22 26.73 13.79
CA LYS A 324 -27.03 25.27 13.84
C LYS A 324 -26.06 24.79 12.77
N ALA A 325 -25.23 23.83 13.14
CA ALA A 325 -24.28 23.14 12.28
C ALA A 325 -24.50 21.63 12.42
N THR A 326 -25.00 20.97 11.39
CA THR A 326 -25.22 19.52 11.39
C THR A 326 -24.07 18.82 10.69
N ILE A 327 -23.32 18.01 11.43
CA ILE A 327 -22.18 17.25 10.95
C ILE A 327 -22.61 15.80 10.80
N ARG A 328 -22.54 15.27 9.57
CA ARG A 328 -22.84 13.88 9.24
C ARG A 328 -21.55 13.06 9.19
N PHE A 329 -21.60 11.85 9.74
CA PHE A 329 -20.48 10.93 9.76
C PHE A 329 -20.61 9.95 8.58
N THR A 330 -20.44 10.48 7.37
CA THR A 330 -20.73 9.75 6.11
C THR A 330 -19.70 8.67 5.81
N ASP A 331 -18.41 8.95 6.06
CA ASP A 331 -17.31 8.05 5.68
C ASP A 331 -17.04 6.97 6.72
N LYS A 332 -17.52 7.16 7.95
CA LYS A 332 -17.35 6.23 9.08
C LYS A 332 -18.35 6.52 10.19
N THR A 333 -18.94 5.48 10.74
CA THR A 333 -19.85 5.59 11.88
C THR A 333 -19.07 5.80 13.19
N PHE A 334 -19.54 6.71 14.04
CA PHE A 334 -18.96 6.87 15.38
C PHE A 334 -19.55 5.83 16.33
N VAL A 335 -18.79 4.76 16.56
CA VAL A 335 -19.23 3.60 17.37
C VAL A 335 -18.61 3.65 18.76
N ILE A 336 -19.46 3.53 19.78
CA ILE A 336 -19.07 3.43 21.20
C ILE A 336 -19.42 2.01 21.66
N PRO A 337 -18.44 1.16 22.01
CA PRO A 337 -18.70 -0.18 22.54
C PRO A 337 -19.56 -0.16 23.80
N ALA A 338 -20.30 -1.24 24.06
CA ALA A 338 -21.15 -1.38 25.24
C ALA A 338 -20.36 -1.13 26.53
N ASP A 339 -20.96 -0.38 27.46
CA ASP A 339 -20.41 -0.06 28.78
C ASP A 339 -19.05 0.67 28.74
N THR A 340 -18.77 1.37 27.64
CA THR A 340 -17.58 2.22 27.48
C THR A 340 -17.96 3.67 27.19
N GLU A 341 -16.96 4.55 27.25
CA GLU A 341 -17.09 5.95 26.86
C GLU A 341 -16.07 6.33 25.78
N LYS A 342 -16.43 7.29 24.93
CA LYS A 342 -15.54 7.96 23.97
C LYS A 342 -15.67 9.47 24.07
N ARG A 343 -14.74 10.20 23.46
CA ARG A 343 -14.77 11.67 23.39
C ARG A 343 -15.10 12.12 21.98
N LEU A 344 -15.92 13.15 21.89
CA LEU A 344 -16.18 13.89 20.66
C LEU A 344 -15.57 15.28 20.84
N VAL A 345 -14.46 15.52 20.15
CA VAL A 345 -13.67 16.74 20.21
C VAL A 345 -14.12 17.65 19.06
N VAL A 346 -14.73 18.79 19.41
CA VAL A 346 -15.17 19.79 18.45
C VAL A 346 -14.09 20.83 18.27
N LYS A 347 -13.67 21.01 17.02
CA LYS A 347 -12.66 21.98 16.61
C LYS A 347 -13.24 22.98 15.63
N ILE A 348 -12.83 24.24 15.74
CA ILE A 348 -13.27 25.32 14.86
C ILE A 348 -12.08 26.06 14.23
N ASN A 349 -12.30 26.55 13.02
CA ASN A 349 -11.48 27.57 12.40
C ASN A 349 -12.12 28.95 12.66
N VAL A 350 -11.32 29.94 13.05
CA VAL A 350 -11.78 31.31 13.32
C VAL A 350 -11.37 32.20 12.16
N THR A 351 -12.36 32.77 11.47
CA THR A 351 -12.15 33.55 10.24
C THR A 351 -11.80 35.01 10.52
N THR A 352 -11.51 35.77 9.47
CA THR A 352 -11.38 37.23 9.54
C THR A 352 -12.73 37.96 9.67
N GLN A 353 -13.85 37.27 9.51
CA GLN A 353 -15.19 37.84 9.68
C GLN A 353 -15.62 37.93 11.15
N ALA A 354 -14.91 37.21 12.03
CA ALA A 354 -15.05 37.38 13.47
C ALA A 354 -14.53 38.75 13.92
N ARG A 355 -15.24 39.40 14.84
CA ARG A 355 -14.86 40.71 15.36
C ARG A 355 -14.09 40.58 16.67
N HIS A 356 -13.23 41.55 16.92
CA HIS A 356 -12.56 41.66 18.21
C HIS A 356 -13.61 41.80 19.34
N ASN A 357 -13.45 41.02 20.41
CA ASN A 357 -14.37 40.89 21.55
C ASN A 357 -15.68 40.14 21.28
N ASP A 358 -15.87 39.53 20.11
CA ASP A 358 -16.97 38.57 19.93
C ASP A 358 -16.80 37.38 20.88
N THR A 359 -17.92 36.73 21.23
CA THR A 359 -17.91 35.52 22.03
C THR A 359 -18.53 34.34 21.31
N MET A 360 -18.04 33.13 21.59
CA MET A 360 -18.44 31.90 20.92
C MET A 360 -18.51 30.73 21.90
N SER A 361 -19.59 29.96 21.82
CA SER A 361 -19.73 28.65 22.48
C SER A 361 -20.49 27.71 21.54
N LEU A 362 -20.10 26.43 21.52
CA LEU A 362 -20.82 25.38 20.79
C LEU A 362 -21.35 24.33 21.77
N GLY A 363 -22.55 23.83 21.49
CA GLY A 363 -23.22 22.86 22.36
C GLY A 363 -24.17 21.95 21.60
N ILE A 364 -24.58 20.86 22.24
CA ILE A 364 -25.68 20.02 21.78
C ILE A 364 -26.93 20.50 22.53
N ALA A 365 -27.92 21.03 21.81
CA ALA A 365 -29.04 21.75 22.43
C ALA A 365 -30.14 20.81 22.94
N ALA A 366 -30.36 19.69 22.25
CA ALA A 366 -31.36 18.68 22.61
C ALA A 366 -30.86 17.26 22.34
N ALA A 367 -31.48 16.26 22.97
CA ALA A 367 -31.18 14.85 22.71
C ALA A 367 -31.36 14.47 21.22
N ALA A 368 -32.34 15.06 20.55
CA ALA A 368 -32.61 14.86 19.12
C ALA A 368 -31.52 15.42 18.19
N ASP A 369 -30.62 16.25 18.70
CA ASP A 369 -29.47 16.74 17.93
C ASP A 369 -28.37 15.67 17.77
N VAL A 370 -28.49 14.52 18.44
CA VAL A 370 -27.61 13.36 18.26
C VAL A 370 -28.40 12.24 17.58
N GLN A 371 -28.04 11.93 16.34
CA GLN A 371 -28.74 10.90 15.56
C GLN A 371 -28.12 9.52 15.82
N THR A 372 -28.92 8.65 16.42
CA THR A 372 -28.56 7.27 16.78
C THR A 372 -29.83 6.41 16.89
N THR A 373 -29.68 5.10 16.86
CA THR A 373 -30.77 4.12 17.09
C THR A 373 -31.04 3.86 18.58
N SER A 374 -30.18 4.35 19.47
CA SER A 374 -30.29 4.18 20.93
C SER A 374 -30.94 5.39 21.60
N ALA A 375 -31.56 5.18 22.77
CA ALA A 375 -32.14 6.29 23.52
C ALA A 375 -31.03 7.25 24.01
N VAL A 376 -31.10 8.53 23.61
CA VAL A 376 -30.14 9.57 24.03
C VAL A 376 -30.62 10.24 25.31
N SER A 377 -29.73 10.35 26.28
CA SER A 377 -29.96 10.92 27.60
C SER A 377 -28.79 11.82 28.01
N GLY A 378 -29.04 12.79 28.89
CA GLY A 378 -28.08 13.80 29.28
C GLY A 378 -28.78 15.05 29.81
N ILE A 379 -28.02 15.96 30.40
CA ILE A 379 -28.54 17.26 30.85
C ILE A 379 -28.41 18.24 29.68
N PHE A 380 -29.41 18.25 28.80
CA PHE A 380 -29.47 19.19 27.69
C PHE A 380 -30.05 20.55 28.14
N PRO A 381 -29.55 21.68 27.60
CA PRO A 381 -28.50 21.74 26.60
C PRO A 381 -27.09 21.59 27.20
N VAL A 382 -26.24 20.82 26.54
CA VAL A 382 -24.83 20.63 26.93
C VAL A 382 -23.97 21.59 26.11
N PHE A 383 -23.50 22.68 26.71
CA PHE A 383 -22.67 23.70 26.04
C PHE A 383 -21.25 23.74 26.60
N SER A 384 -20.28 24.07 25.74
CA SER A 384 -18.94 24.43 26.18
C SER A 384 -18.93 25.75 26.94
N ALA A 385 -17.80 26.06 27.57
CA ALA A 385 -17.53 27.41 28.04
C ALA A 385 -17.61 28.42 26.89
N GLU A 386 -17.87 29.69 27.23
CA GLU A 386 -17.89 30.79 26.28
C GLU A 386 -16.47 31.33 26.08
N HIS A 387 -15.97 31.24 24.85
CA HIS A 387 -14.64 31.69 24.44
C HIS A 387 -14.71 33.08 23.82
N LYS A 388 -13.69 33.90 24.05
CA LYS A 388 -13.61 35.25 23.53
C LYS A 388 -12.68 35.31 22.32
N LEU A 389 -13.16 35.88 21.22
CA LEU A 389 -12.41 36.05 19.99
C LEU A 389 -11.59 37.35 20.06
N VAL A 390 -10.30 37.26 19.74
CA VAL A 390 -9.37 38.38 19.87
C VAL A 390 -8.58 38.56 18.58
N ASP A 391 -8.61 39.77 18.03
CA ASP A 391 -7.65 40.14 17.00
C ASP A 391 -6.27 40.37 17.62
N THR A 392 -5.27 39.60 17.17
CA THR A 392 -3.91 39.64 17.71
C THR A 392 -2.91 40.37 16.81
N GLN A 393 -3.30 40.75 15.59
CA GLN A 393 -2.63 41.49 14.48
C GLN A 393 -1.12 41.30 14.19
N SER A 394 -0.28 40.84 15.12
CA SER A 394 1.19 40.86 15.00
C SER A 394 1.88 39.60 15.54
N PHE A 395 1.13 38.62 16.07
CA PHE A 395 1.73 37.42 16.67
C PHE A 395 1.44 36.12 15.90
N ILE A 396 0.28 36.02 15.26
CA ILE A 396 -0.15 34.80 14.55
C ILE A 396 0.34 34.85 13.10
N GLY A 397 0.95 33.75 12.64
CA GLY A 397 1.33 33.56 11.24
C GLY A 397 0.14 33.54 10.29
N ALA A 398 0.35 33.87 9.02
CA ALA A 398 -0.68 33.75 7.99
C ALA A 398 -0.12 32.99 6.79
N VAL A 399 -0.89 32.02 6.27
CA VAL A 399 -0.45 31.19 5.14
C VAL A 399 -1.37 31.35 3.95
N SER A 400 -0.78 31.51 2.77
CA SER A 400 -1.47 31.49 1.48
C SER A 400 -0.98 30.32 0.64
N ILE A 401 -1.93 29.63 0.00
CA ILE A 401 -1.67 28.50 -0.91
C ILE A 401 -2.16 28.88 -2.30
N VAL A 402 -1.32 28.62 -3.29
CA VAL A 402 -1.60 28.90 -4.71
C VAL A 402 -1.19 27.68 -5.53
N SER A 403 -2.09 27.18 -6.38
CA SER A 403 -1.75 26.18 -7.39
C SER A 403 -0.81 26.76 -8.44
N ARG A 404 0.15 25.96 -8.91
CA ARG A 404 0.98 26.28 -10.08
C ARG A 404 0.55 25.41 -11.24
N GLU A 405 0.31 26.05 -12.38
CA GLU A 405 -0.05 25.36 -13.61
C GLU A 405 1.18 24.72 -14.25
N LEU A 406 1.11 23.40 -14.41
CA LEU A 406 2.01 22.58 -15.21
C LEU A 406 1.52 22.53 -16.67
N ASN A 407 0.20 22.61 -16.86
CA ASN A 407 -0.51 22.57 -18.14
C ASN A 407 -1.90 23.20 -17.99
N THR A 408 -2.42 23.77 -19.07
CA THR A 408 -3.75 24.42 -19.11
C THR A 408 -4.88 23.49 -19.55
N GLY A 409 -4.57 22.34 -20.15
CA GLY A 409 -5.54 21.31 -20.54
C GLY A 409 -5.02 19.90 -20.27
N VAL A 410 -5.83 18.87 -20.48
CA VAL A 410 -5.49 17.48 -20.09
C VAL A 410 -4.19 17.00 -20.74
N ARG A 411 -3.25 16.50 -19.93
CA ARG A 411 -1.98 15.93 -20.38
C ARG A 411 -2.03 14.40 -20.40
N SER A 412 -1.52 13.77 -21.45
CA SER A 412 -1.35 12.31 -21.47
C SER A 412 -0.18 11.88 -20.59
N LEU A 413 -0.38 10.83 -19.81
CA LEU A 413 0.66 10.18 -19.03
C LEU A 413 0.65 8.68 -19.31
N ASN A 414 1.79 8.15 -19.77
CA ASN A 414 1.86 6.74 -20.12
C ASN A 414 1.77 5.87 -18.87
N ILE A 415 1.03 4.77 -18.96
CA ILE A 415 0.98 3.77 -17.89
C ILE A 415 2.38 3.21 -17.65
N GLY A 416 2.75 3.08 -16.37
CA GLY A 416 4.05 2.64 -15.91
C GLY A 416 5.01 3.79 -15.62
N THR A 417 4.72 5.02 -16.05
CA THR A 417 5.63 6.16 -15.83
C THR A 417 5.85 6.42 -14.34
N LYS A 418 7.10 6.74 -13.97
CA LYS A 418 7.55 6.85 -12.58
C LYS A 418 7.83 8.30 -12.19
N LYS A 419 7.42 8.69 -10.98
CA LYS A 419 7.68 9.99 -10.35
C LYS A 419 7.31 11.19 -11.23
N GLU A 420 6.17 11.12 -11.92
CA GLU A 420 5.73 12.23 -12.75
C GLU A 420 4.95 13.27 -11.99
N THR A 421 5.27 14.54 -12.23
CA THR A 421 4.67 15.67 -11.49
C THR A 421 3.28 15.95 -12.02
N VAL A 422 2.25 15.71 -11.21
CA VAL A 422 0.83 15.85 -11.59
C VAL A 422 0.17 17.08 -10.96
N ALA A 423 0.72 17.61 -9.87
CA ALA A 423 0.27 18.86 -9.29
C ALA A 423 1.44 19.60 -8.63
N GLU A 424 1.38 20.93 -8.61
CA GLU A 424 2.37 21.78 -7.96
C GLU A 424 1.66 22.92 -7.22
N PHE A 425 2.12 23.23 -6.01
CA PHE A 425 1.54 24.26 -5.14
C PHE A 425 2.64 25.10 -4.51
N THR A 426 2.41 26.40 -4.37
CA THR A 426 3.24 27.29 -3.54
C THR A 426 2.53 27.57 -2.24
N VAL A 427 3.21 27.28 -1.12
CA VAL A 427 2.72 27.59 0.22
C VAL A 427 3.60 28.70 0.79
N SER A 428 2.98 29.84 1.11
CA SER A 428 3.69 31.06 1.53
C SER A 428 3.25 31.51 2.90
N GLU A 429 4.19 31.79 3.80
CA GLU A 429 3.91 32.55 5.02
C GLU A 429 3.97 34.04 4.66
N THR A 430 2.86 34.75 4.84
CA THR A 430 2.68 36.11 4.31
C THR A 430 2.75 37.21 5.37
N SER A 431 2.61 36.87 6.66
CA SER A 431 2.57 37.87 7.73
C SER A 431 3.96 38.32 8.18
N GLY A 432 4.95 37.45 8.12
CA GLY A 432 6.28 37.66 8.69
C GLY A 432 6.35 37.49 10.22
N ASN A 433 5.27 37.05 10.87
CA ASN A 433 5.16 37.00 12.33
C ASN A 433 5.91 35.79 12.94
N GLU A 434 5.79 34.60 12.35
CA GLU A 434 6.41 33.38 12.85
C GLU A 434 6.68 32.35 11.73
N ASP A 435 7.56 31.38 12.02
CA ASP A 435 7.70 30.19 11.18
C ASP A 435 6.46 29.30 11.32
N VAL A 436 6.04 28.66 10.23
CA VAL A 436 4.86 27.78 10.21
C VAL A 436 5.26 26.37 9.84
N ALA A 437 4.74 25.38 10.57
CA ALA A 437 4.94 23.96 10.31
C ALA A 437 3.69 23.36 9.65
N LEU A 438 3.84 22.80 8.45
CA LEU A 438 2.84 21.96 7.80
C LEU A 438 2.98 20.52 8.32
N THR A 439 1.97 20.04 9.03
CA THR A 439 1.97 18.76 9.74
C THR A 439 1.08 17.70 9.10
N ARG A 440 0.13 18.10 8.26
CA ARG A 440 -0.69 17.19 7.44
C ARG A 440 -1.17 17.91 6.19
N LEU A 441 -1.22 17.19 5.07
CA LEU A 441 -1.75 17.70 3.81
C LEU A 441 -2.53 16.60 3.10
N THR A 442 -3.78 16.89 2.74
CA THR A 442 -4.66 16.00 1.98
C THR A 442 -4.89 16.56 0.58
N PHE A 443 -4.87 15.69 -0.41
CA PHE A 443 -5.31 16.01 -1.76
C PHE A 443 -6.47 15.08 -2.15
N ALA A 444 -7.56 15.66 -2.64
CA ALA A 444 -8.66 14.93 -3.25
C ALA A 444 -8.37 14.69 -4.74
N ASN A 445 -8.69 13.50 -5.23
CA ASN A 445 -8.69 13.17 -6.65
C ASN A 445 -10.06 13.50 -7.26
N GLU A 446 -10.12 14.52 -8.11
CA GLU A 446 -11.31 14.86 -8.90
C GLU A 446 -11.33 14.22 -10.30
N GLY A 447 -10.36 13.35 -10.58
CA GLY A 447 -10.34 12.51 -11.76
C GLY A 447 -11.14 11.21 -11.59
N THR A 448 -11.13 10.39 -12.63
CA THR A 448 -11.80 9.08 -12.67
C THR A 448 -10.94 7.92 -12.17
N ALA A 449 -9.64 8.12 -11.94
CA ALA A 449 -8.72 7.11 -11.42
C ALA A 449 -9.16 6.63 -10.03
N ARG A 450 -9.19 5.31 -9.84
CA ARG A 450 -9.47 4.63 -8.57
C ARG A 450 -8.24 4.57 -7.69
N ASP A 451 -8.45 4.16 -6.45
CA ASP A 451 -7.42 4.14 -5.41
C ASP A 451 -6.15 3.37 -5.78
N ASP A 452 -6.28 2.28 -6.54
CA ASP A 452 -5.20 1.38 -6.95
C ASP A 452 -4.72 1.57 -8.39
N ASP A 453 -5.20 2.61 -9.09
CA ASP A 453 -4.72 2.94 -10.44
C ASP A 453 -3.33 3.65 -10.42
N VAL A 454 -2.85 4.03 -9.23
CA VAL A 454 -1.51 4.57 -8.93
C VAL A 454 -0.81 3.71 -7.87
N ASP A 455 0.50 3.46 -8.03
CA ASP A 455 1.27 2.54 -7.16
C ASP A 455 2.15 3.26 -6.12
N TYR A 456 2.49 4.52 -6.36
CA TYR A 456 3.16 5.42 -5.40
C TYR A 456 2.80 6.88 -5.67
N ILE A 457 2.65 7.65 -4.60
CA ILE A 457 2.37 9.09 -4.62
C ILE A 457 3.37 9.76 -3.67
N TYR A 458 4.16 10.68 -4.20
CA TYR A 458 5.25 11.34 -3.51
C TYR A 458 4.93 12.81 -3.31
N LEU A 459 5.19 13.31 -2.10
CA LEU A 459 5.24 14.75 -1.84
C LEU A 459 6.69 15.20 -1.85
N TYR A 460 7.01 16.12 -2.74
CA TYR A 460 8.32 16.76 -2.83
C TYR A 460 8.23 18.19 -2.29
N LYS A 461 9.24 18.62 -1.56
CA LYS A 461 9.48 20.01 -1.16
C LYS A 461 10.76 20.50 -1.83
N ASP A 462 10.67 21.53 -2.66
CA ASP A 462 11.82 22.15 -3.33
C ASP A 462 12.77 21.11 -3.98
N GLY A 463 12.19 20.11 -4.65
CA GLY A 463 12.93 19.03 -5.33
C GLY A 463 13.35 17.84 -4.46
N THR A 464 13.08 17.83 -3.16
CA THR A 464 13.39 16.71 -2.24
C THR A 464 12.14 15.98 -1.77
N VAL A 465 12.13 14.64 -1.76
CA VAL A 465 11.00 13.85 -1.22
C VAL A 465 10.87 14.09 0.29
N VAL A 466 9.67 14.45 0.75
CA VAL A 466 9.35 14.61 2.18
C VAL A 466 8.38 13.55 2.71
N ALA A 467 7.53 12.98 1.85
CA ALA A 467 6.63 11.88 2.21
C ALA A 467 6.25 11.04 0.99
N THR A 468 5.85 9.80 1.24
CA THR A 468 5.42 8.84 0.21
C THR A 468 4.22 8.05 0.71
N ASN A 469 3.20 7.93 -0.13
CA ASN A 469 2.09 7.00 0.02
C ASN A 469 2.12 5.98 -1.11
N LYS A 470 1.59 4.78 -0.87
CA LYS A 470 1.53 3.73 -1.90
C LYS A 470 0.32 3.95 -2.82
N TYR A 471 -0.87 4.10 -2.24
CA TYR A 471 -2.12 4.24 -2.99
C TYR A 471 -2.92 5.42 -2.46
N MET A 472 -3.96 5.81 -3.19
CA MET A 472 -5.00 6.67 -2.63
C MET A 472 -5.93 5.84 -1.73
N LEU A 473 -6.69 6.50 -0.86
CA LEU A 473 -7.74 5.92 -0.05
C LEU A 473 -8.97 6.80 -0.17
N ASN A 474 -10.09 6.22 -0.61
CA ASN A 474 -11.36 6.91 -0.84
C ASN A 474 -11.21 8.13 -1.78
N HIS A 475 -10.54 7.95 -2.93
CA HIS A 475 -10.26 9.02 -3.90
C HIS A 475 -9.45 10.19 -3.31
N ALA A 476 -8.63 9.96 -2.27
CA ALA A 476 -7.78 11.00 -1.71
C ALA A 476 -6.42 10.46 -1.25
N VAL A 477 -5.43 11.34 -1.12
CA VAL A 477 -4.12 11.00 -0.54
C VAL A 477 -3.81 11.96 0.59
N THR A 478 -3.55 11.41 1.79
CA THR A 478 -3.18 12.17 2.99
C THR A 478 -1.72 11.94 3.33
N PHE A 479 -0.93 13.02 3.38
CA PHE A 479 0.45 13.00 3.85
C PHE A 479 0.49 13.40 5.34
N ASP A 480 0.87 12.46 6.20
CA ASP A 480 1.15 12.75 7.61
C ASP A 480 2.61 13.19 7.79
N LEU A 481 2.80 14.44 8.20
CA LEU A 481 4.09 15.10 8.35
C LEU A 481 4.36 15.46 9.82
N GLN A 482 3.61 14.92 10.79
CA GLN A 482 3.73 15.32 12.20
C GLN A 482 5.13 15.07 12.76
N LYS A 483 5.77 13.95 12.37
CA LYS A 483 7.13 13.60 12.82
C LYS A 483 8.20 14.49 12.17
N ASN A 484 8.03 14.85 10.91
CA ASN A 484 8.97 15.64 10.11
C ASN A 484 8.21 16.72 9.33
N PRO A 485 7.77 17.80 10.01
CA PRO A 485 6.93 18.80 9.39
C PRO A 485 7.68 19.61 8.34
N VAL A 486 6.97 20.02 7.28
CA VAL A 486 7.50 20.98 6.31
C VAL A 486 7.43 22.37 6.93
N VAL A 487 8.60 22.95 7.23
CA VAL A 487 8.68 24.30 7.82
C VAL A 487 8.73 25.35 6.71
N ILE A 488 7.74 26.23 6.71
CA ILE A 488 7.72 27.47 5.94
C ILE A 488 8.28 28.57 6.84
N LYS A 489 9.40 29.18 6.43
CA LYS A 489 10.00 30.28 7.18
C LYS A 489 9.13 31.53 7.08
N LYS A 490 9.14 32.36 8.12
CA LYS A 490 8.44 33.65 8.11
C LYS A 490 8.77 34.46 6.85
N LYS A 491 7.77 35.07 6.22
CA LYS A 491 7.89 35.84 4.97
C LYS A 491 8.61 35.07 3.85
N ASN A 492 8.40 33.76 3.77
CA ASN A 492 9.01 32.90 2.78
C ASN A 492 7.99 31.91 2.21
N SER A 493 8.36 31.27 1.11
CA SER A 493 7.52 30.31 0.40
C SER A 493 8.27 29.00 0.20
N VAL A 494 7.51 27.91 0.10
CA VAL A 494 8.00 26.59 -0.31
C VAL A 494 7.17 26.08 -1.47
N THR A 495 7.80 25.35 -2.39
CA THR A 495 7.09 24.68 -3.48
C THR A 495 6.89 23.22 -3.13
N LEU A 496 5.63 22.79 -3.18
CA LEU A 496 5.21 21.40 -3.01
C LEU A 496 4.84 20.82 -4.36
N GLN A 497 5.45 19.68 -4.72
CA GLN A 497 5.13 18.93 -5.93
C GLN A 497 4.54 17.57 -5.55
N VAL A 498 3.40 17.23 -6.13
CA VAL A 498 2.82 15.89 -6.04
C VAL A 498 3.27 15.11 -7.26
N LYS A 499 4.00 14.02 -7.04
CA LYS A 499 4.46 13.13 -8.11
C LYS A 499 3.85 11.74 -7.98
N VAL A 500 3.57 11.07 -9.09
CA VAL A 500 2.95 9.74 -9.08
C VAL A 500 3.69 8.73 -9.94
N ASP A 501 3.54 7.47 -9.56
CA ASP A 501 3.78 6.32 -10.41
C ASP A 501 2.44 5.83 -10.98
N THR A 502 2.25 5.90 -12.30
CA THR A 502 1.04 5.37 -12.93
C THR A 502 1.12 3.85 -13.03
N ALA A 503 0.05 3.17 -12.64
CA ALA A 503 0.05 1.71 -12.57
C ALA A 503 -0.82 1.05 -13.64
N ARG A 504 -2.05 1.55 -13.84
CA ARG A 504 -3.05 0.87 -14.70
C ARG A 504 -4.21 1.80 -15.11
N ASP A 505 -5.19 1.20 -15.78
CA ASP A 505 -6.46 1.77 -16.27
C ASP A 505 -6.30 2.81 -17.39
N GLU A 506 -6.35 2.33 -18.64
CA GLU A 506 -6.32 3.20 -19.83
C GLU A 506 -7.53 4.15 -19.79
N ASP A 507 -7.30 5.42 -20.11
CA ASP A 507 -8.29 6.50 -20.12
C ASP A 507 -8.75 7.03 -18.75
N ALA A 508 -8.29 6.42 -17.64
CA ALA A 508 -8.50 6.99 -16.31
C ALA A 508 -7.82 8.37 -16.20
N THR A 509 -8.48 9.30 -15.50
CA THR A 509 -7.98 10.65 -15.29
C THR A 509 -7.58 10.86 -13.84
N LEU A 510 -6.52 11.63 -13.60
CA LEU A 510 -6.07 11.99 -12.26
C LEU A 510 -5.95 13.50 -12.15
N LYS A 511 -6.52 14.07 -11.10
CA LYS A 511 -6.39 15.49 -10.77
C LYS A 511 -6.38 15.66 -9.26
N PHE A 512 -5.25 16.07 -8.70
CA PHE A 512 -5.15 16.37 -7.28
C PHE A 512 -5.45 17.84 -7.00
N VAL A 513 -6.39 18.06 -6.08
CA VAL A 513 -6.75 19.38 -5.57
C VAL A 513 -6.73 19.37 -4.04
N ILE A 514 -6.56 20.54 -3.43
CA ILE A 514 -6.83 20.73 -2.00
C ILE A 514 -8.28 21.20 -1.91
N ALA A 515 -9.19 20.33 -1.47
CA ALA A 515 -10.62 20.54 -1.65
C ALA A 515 -11.17 21.62 -0.71
N GLU A 516 -10.70 21.62 0.54
CA GLU A 516 -11.11 22.59 1.57
C GLU A 516 -9.93 23.05 2.44
N SER A 517 -10.11 24.12 3.22
CA SER A 517 -9.07 24.63 4.12
C SER A 517 -8.67 23.62 5.21
N GLY A 518 -9.58 22.68 5.55
CA GLY A 518 -9.36 21.61 6.51
C GLY A 518 -8.37 20.53 6.05
N ASP A 519 -8.15 20.41 4.74
CA ASP A 519 -7.19 19.46 4.15
C ASP A 519 -5.73 19.81 4.47
N VAL A 520 -5.48 21.01 5.01
CA VAL A 520 -4.14 21.50 5.33
C VAL A 520 -4.05 21.78 6.83
N GLN A 521 -3.12 21.10 7.51
CA GLN A 521 -2.86 21.34 8.92
C GLN A 521 -1.55 22.07 9.11
N LEU A 522 -1.66 23.31 9.59
CA LEU A 522 -0.54 24.22 9.82
C LEU A 522 -0.51 24.60 11.30
N ILE A 523 0.68 24.67 11.89
CA ILE A 523 0.89 25.11 13.28
C ILE A 523 1.98 26.18 13.30
N GLY A 524 1.70 27.32 13.93
CA GLY A 524 2.68 28.36 14.21
C GLY A 524 3.73 27.87 15.21
N ARG A 525 5.02 28.01 14.89
CA ARG A 525 6.09 27.44 15.73
C ARG A 525 6.37 28.25 17.00
N ALA A 526 6.05 29.54 17.01
CA ALA A 526 6.26 30.38 18.18
C ALA A 526 5.03 30.33 19.10
N GLN A 527 3.84 30.52 18.52
CA GLN A 527 2.61 30.65 19.31
C GLN A 527 1.84 29.34 19.51
N GLN A 528 2.21 28.27 18.79
CA GLN A 528 1.59 26.94 18.85
C GLN A 528 0.09 26.90 18.50
N PHE A 529 -0.45 27.96 17.90
CA PHE A 529 -1.79 27.96 17.35
C PHE A 529 -1.83 27.28 15.98
N GLY A 530 -2.94 26.59 15.69
CA GLY A 530 -3.24 26.17 14.33
C GLY A 530 -3.47 27.40 13.45
N ILE A 531 -3.05 27.35 12.19
CA ILE A 531 -3.22 28.46 11.23
C ILE A 531 -4.20 28.03 10.14
N ALA A 532 -5.22 28.85 9.89
CA ALA A 532 -6.13 28.64 8.78
C ALA A 532 -5.46 29.13 7.48
N PRO A 533 -5.27 28.27 6.46
CA PRO A 533 -4.74 28.71 5.18
C PRO A 533 -5.78 29.52 4.41
N SER A 534 -5.30 30.49 3.64
CA SER A 534 -6.07 31.18 2.62
C SER A 534 -5.67 30.69 1.23
N ALA A 535 -6.61 30.75 0.28
CA ALA A 535 -6.35 30.47 -1.13
C ALA A 535 -6.78 31.66 -1.99
N ALA A 536 -5.89 32.14 -2.88
CA ALA A 536 -6.19 33.28 -3.75
C ALA A 536 -7.30 32.96 -4.77
N GLU A 537 -7.31 31.73 -5.28
CA GLU A 537 -8.35 31.20 -6.18
C GLU A 537 -9.60 30.68 -5.44
N GLY A 538 -9.60 30.73 -4.10
CA GLY A 538 -10.58 30.02 -3.27
C GLY A 538 -10.28 28.52 -3.17
N PHE A 539 -11.03 27.82 -2.33
CA PHE A 539 -11.03 26.37 -2.28
C PHE A 539 -12.18 25.84 -3.17
N PRO A 540 -11.97 24.78 -3.97
CA PRO A 540 -10.78 23.92 -4.07
C PRO A 540 -9.58 24.58 -4.79
N VAL A 541 -8.37 24.36 -4.28
CA VAL A 541 -7.09 24.84 -4.87
C VAL A 541 -6.53 23.78 -5.81
N GLY A 542 -6.20 24.15 -7.05
CA GLY A 542 -5.74 23.21 -8.08
C GLY A 542 -6.44 23.35 -9.42
N TYR A 543 -7.37 24.31 -9.55
CA TYR A 543 -8.06 24.58 -10.80
C TYR A 543 -7.33 25.58 -11.71
N GLY A 544 -6.50 26.49 -11.18
CA GLY A 544 -5.79 27.45 -12.02
C GLY A 544 -6.74 28.13 -13.03
N SER A 545 -6.43 28.02 -14.31
CA SER A 545 -7.18 28.60 -15.42
C SER A 545 -8.48 27.87 -15.77
N GLY A 546 -8.71 26.64 -15.25
CA GLY A 546 -9.93 25.87 -15.53
C GLY A 546 -9.92 24.41 -15.07
N ALA A 547 -11.04 23.70 -15.27
CA ALA A 547 -11.22 22.33 -14.78
C ALA A 547 -10.18 21.31 -15.29
N ASP A 548 -9.60 21.53 -16.47
CA ASP A 548 -8.59 20.64 -17.07
C ASP A 548 -7.13 21.03 -16.76
N ALA A 549 -6.90 22.14 -16.05
CA ALA A 549 -5.55 22.49 -15.61
C ALA A 549 -5.00 21.40 -14.68
N ASN A 550 -3.71 21.06 -14.86
CA ASN A 550 -3.01 20.00 -14.12
C ASN A 550 -3.67 18.60 -14.17
N LYS A 551 -4.72 18.40 -14.96
CA LYS A 551 -5.36 17.10 -15.13
C LYS A 551 -4.52 16.23 -16.05
N VAL A 552 -4.36 14.97 -15.67
CA VAL A 552 -3.70 13.97 -16.51
C VAL A 552 -4.66 12.85 -16.89
N VAL A 553 -4.41 12.20 -18.03
CA VAL A 553 -5.12 11.02 -18.50
C VAL A 553 -4.13 9.90 -18.77
N PHE A 554 -4.42 8.70 -18.28
CA PHE A 554 -3.55 7.55 -18.45
C PHE A 554 -3.71 6.96 -19.86
N ARG A 555 -2.59 6.74 -20.55
CA ARG A 555 -2.57 6.16 -21.90
C ARG A 555 -1.71 4.92 -21.95
N LEU A 556 -2.16 3.93 -22.72
CA LEU A 556 -1.40 2.72 -22.99
C LEU A 556 -0.59 2.88 -24.27
N GLU A 557 0.61 3.44 -24.14
CA GLU A 557 1.62 3.45 -25.21
C GLU A 557 2.57 2.25 -25.02
N GLY A 558 2.05 1.04 -25.07
CA GLY A 558 2.79 -0.19 -24.75
C GLY A 558 3.70 -0.70 -25.87
N VAL A 559 3.86 -2.03 -25.95
CA VAL A 559 4.64 -2.67 -27.02
C VAL A 559 3.86 -2.71 -28.33
N GLY A 560 4.51 -2.27 -29.41
CA GLY A 560 4.06 -2.46 -30.79
C GLY A 560 4.75 -3.64 -31.42
N LEU A 561 4.00 -4.59 -31.99
CA LEU A 561 4.53 -5.70 -32.76
C LEU A 561 4.24 -5.48 -34.24
N LEU A 562 5.27 -5.54 -35.08
CA LEU A 562 5.18 -5.36 -36.53
C LEU A 562 5.81 -6.56 -37.25
N ALA A 563 5.21 -6.99 -38.35
CA ALA A 563 5.88 -7.91 -39.26
C ALA A 563 6.95 -7.17 -40.06
N VAL A 564 8.10 -7.81 -40.27
CA VAL A 564 9.15 -7.29 -41.14
C VAL A 564 8.91 -7.86 -42.54
N SER A 565 8.86 -6.97 -43.54
CA SER A 565 8.93 -7.38 -44.95
C SER A 565 10.38 -7.74 -45.24
N LEU A 566 10.60 -8.97 -45.70
CA LEU A 566 11.90 -9.45 -46.14
C LEU A 566 12.06 -9.20 -47.64
N ASP A 567 13.31 -9.14 -48.10
CA ASP A 567 13.61 -9.12 -49.54
C ASP A 567 13.29 -10.48 -50.17
N SER A 568 13.12 -10.53 -51.50
CA SER A 568 12.63 -11.72 -52.22
C SER A 568 13.53 -12.96 -52.07
N ASP A 569 14.82 -12.78 -51.83
CA ASP A 569 15.79 -13.86 -51.57
C ASP A 569 15.81 -14.32 -50.11
N GLU A 570 15.29 -13.50 -49.19
CA GLU A 570 15.20 -13.81 -47.77
C GLU A 570 13.87 -14.47 -47.39
N GLU A 571 12.85 -14.41 -48.26
CA GLU A 571 11.57 -15.12 -48.08
C GLU A 571 11.60 -16.59 -48.52
N GLU A 572 12.74 -17.08 -49.00
CA GLU A 572 12.93 -18.46 -49.45
C GLU A 572 13.55 -19.34 -48.35
N ILE A 573 12.97 -20.52 -48.12
CA ILE A 573 13.49 -21.53 -47.20
C ILE A 573 13.69 -22.86 -47.93
N TYR A 574 14.72 -23.62 -47.58
CA TYR A 574 15.03 -24.86 -48.29
C TYR A 574 14.55 -26.09 -47.53
N ARG A 575 14.00 -27.07 -48.26
CA ARG A 575 13.64 -28.39 -47.73
C ARG A 575 14.80 -28.99 -46.90
N GLU A 576 14.45 -29.63 -45.78
CA GLU A 576 15.40 -30.27 -44.84
C GLU A 576 16.41 -29.31 -44.20
N THR A 577 16.19 -27.99 -44.28
CA THR A 577 16.98 -27.02 -43.53
C THR A 577 16.53 -26.99 -42.09
N SER A 578 17.46 -27.18 -41.16
CA SER A 578 17.20 -27.02 -39.74
C SER A 578 17.21 -25.54 -39.32
N ASN A 579 16.32 -25.17 -38.39
CA ASN A 579 16.18 -23.80 -37.89
C ASN A 579 16.05 -22.74 -38.99
N ALA A 580 15.35 -23.06 -40.08
CA ALA A 580 15.02 -22.08 -41.11
C ALA A 580 14.13 -20.96 -40.52
N VAL A 581 14.20 -19.76 -41.08
CA VAL A 581 13.40 -18.61 -40.61
C VAL A 581 12.01 -18.73 -41.22
N PHE A 582 10.97 -18.85 -40.39
CA PHE A 582 9.57 -18.93 -40.79
C PHE A 582 8.85 -17.56 -40.72
N GLY A 583 9.53 -16.54 -40.20
CA GLY A 583 9.06 -15.16 -40.17
C GLY A 583 9.90 -14.28 -39.24
N VAL A 584 9.93 -12.98 -39.54
CA VAL A 584 10.65 -11.96 -38.75
C VAL A 584 9.68 -10.86 -38.32
N PHE A 585 9.79 -10.46 -37.06
CA PHE A 585 8.94 -9.45 -36.45
C PHE A 585 9.78 -8.45 -35.65
N GLU A 586 9.36 -7.19 -35.63
CA GLU A 586 9.91 -6.17 -34.75
C GLU A 586 8.95 -5.90 -33.60
N LEU A 587 9.44 -6.04 -32.37
CA LEU A 587 8.74 -5.65 -31.17
C LEU A 587 9.36 -4.37 -30.62
N ARG A 588 8.63 -3.26 -30.70
CA ARG A 588 9.07 -1.92 -30.29
C ARG A 588 8.44 -1.59 -28.94
N ASN A 589 9.26 -1.30 -27.94
CA ASN A 589 8.80 -0.80 -26.65
C ASN A 589 9.04 0.72 -26.57
N ILE A 590 7.96 1.50 -26.55
CA ILE A 590 8.02 2.98 -26.44
C ILE A 590 7.73 3.49 -25.02
N SER A 591 7.29 2.62 -24.10
CA SER A 591 7.06 2.94 -22.70
C SER A 591 8.24 2.48 -21.84
N GLN A 592 8.00 2.25 -20.55
CA GLN A 592 8.95 1.68 -19.59
C GLN A 592 9.28 0.22 -19.90
N GLU A 593 10.24 -0.34 -19.16
CA GLU A 593 10.57 -1.77 -19.21
C GLU A 593 9.30 -2.61 -19.21
N THR A 594 9.16 -3.49 -20.20
CA THR A 594 7.97 -4.32 -20.40
C THR A 594 8.37 -5.78 -20.31
N LEU A 595 7.58 -6.59 -19.61
CA LEU A 595 7.81 -8.02 -19.45
C LEU A 595 6.79 -8.78 -20.30
N LEU A 596 7.26 -9.56 -21.26
CA LEU A 596 6.41 -10.38 -22.13
C LEU A 596 5.92 -11.61 -21.35
N GLN A 597 4.60 -11.81 -21.30
CA GLN A 597 3.97 -12.84 -20.47
C GLN A 597 3.56 -14.06 -21.30
N ARG A 598 2.75 -13.86 -22.34
CA ARG A 598 2.21 -14.96 -23.15
C ARG A 598 2.11 -14.55 -24.61
N MET A 599 2.42 -15.44 -25.52
CA MET A 599 2.25 -15.22 -26.96
C MET A 599 1.32 -16.29 -27.54
N GLN A 600 0.38 -15.85 -28.37
CA GLN A 600 -0.45 -16.72 -29.18
C GLN A 600 -0.04 -16.57 -30.64
N ALA A 601 0.34 -17.68 -31.27
CA ALA A 601 0.75 -17.72 -32.66
C ALA A 601 0.07 -18.89 -33.40
N GLN A 602 -0.13 -18.70 -34.70
CA GLN A 602 -0.63 -19.69 -35.62
C GLN A 602 0.41 -19.88 -36.73
N LEU A 603 0.67 -21.12 -37.11
CA LEU A 603 1.45 -21.42 -38.31
C LEU A 603 0.49 -21.84 -39.42
N LYS A 604 0.33 -20.99 -40.42
CA LYS A 604 -0.54 -21.26 -41.56
C LYS A 604 0.25 -21.96 -42.66
N LYS A 605 -0.26 -23.08 -43.15
CA LYS A 605 0.26 -23.76 -44.34
C LYS A 605 -0.39 -23.21 -45.60
N VAL A 606 0.40 -23.07 -46.65
CA VAL A 606 -0.01 -22.55 -47.95
C VAL A 606 0.43 -23.52 -49.03
N ALA A 607 -0.34 -23.60 -50.12
CA ALA A 607 -0.07 -24.47 -51.28
C ALA A 607 0.11 -25.96 -50.94
N GLY A 608 -0.59 -26.47 -49.92
CA GLY A 608 -0.54 -27.89 -49.55
C GLY A 608 0.72 -28.30 -48.76
N ALA A 609 1.40 -27.34 -48.14
CA ALA A 609 2.56 -27.62 -47.30
C ALA A 609 2.27 -28.66 -46.19
N PRO A 610 3.21 -29.59 -45.92
CA PRO A 610 3.08 -30.58 -44.85
C PRO A 610 3.18 -29.94 -43.45
N GLU A 611 2.79 -30.67 -42.42
CA GLU A 611 3.02 -30.25 -41.03
C GLU A 611 4.51 -30.19 -40.71
N ILE A 612 4.91 -29.25 -39.84
CA ILE A 612 6.30 -29.20 -39.35
C ILE A 612 6.61 -30.39 -38.44
N GLU A 613 7.83 -30.92 -38.56
CA GLU A 613 8.28 -32.08 -37.77
C GLU A 613 9.03 -31.70 -36.49
N SER A 614 9.34 -30.40 -36.31
CA SER A 614 10.03 -29.80 -35.17
C SER A 614 9.17 -28.74 -34.49
N ASP A 615 9.52 -28.36 -33.26
CA ASP A 615 8.87 -27.24 -32.56
C ASP A 615 9.19 -25.91 -33.23
N LEU A 616 8.23 -24.98 -33.20
CA LEU A 616 8.45 -23.62 -33.66
C LEU A 616 9.08 -22.79 -32.55
N ILE A 617 10.29 -22.28 -32.79
CA ILE A 617 11.09 -21.56 -31.80
C ILE A 617 10.87 -20.05 -31.97
N LEU A 618 10.57 -19.34 -30.88
CA LEU A 618 10.65 -17.89 -30.82
C LEU A 618 12.05 -17.48 -30.35
N TYR A 619 12.79 -16.81 -31.22
CA TYR A 619 14.19 -16.41 -30.99
C TYR A 619 14.34 -14.89 -31.03
N ASP A 620 14.98 -14.31 -30.02
CA ASP A 620 15.42 -12.91 -30.05
C ASP A 620 16.76 -12.81 -30.80
N ALA A 621 16.73 -12.29 -32.01
CA ALA A 621 17.92 -12.08 -32.83
C ALA A 621 18.80 -10.92 -32.34
N THR A 622 18.21 -9.96 -31.61
CA THR A 622 18.90 -8.81 -31.01
C THR A 622 19.85 -9.27 -29.92
N ASN A 623 19.33 -10.09 -29.00
CA ASN A 623 20.09 -10.59 -27.85
C ASN A 623 20.64 -12.01 -28.06
N LYS A 624 20.43 -12.57 -29.26
CA LYS A 624 20.87 -13.91 -29.66
C LYS A 624 20.41 -15.02 -28.70
N LYS A 625 19.15 -14.96 -28.27
CA LYS A 625 18.61 -15.82 -27.22
C LYS A 625 17.30 -16.46 -27.64
N GLU A 626 17.19 -17.77 -27.47
CA GLU A 626 15.91 -18.47 -27.53
C GLU A 626 15.01 -18.01 -26.38
N ILE A 627 13.79 -17.58 -26.71
CA ILE A 627 12.81 -17.13 -25.73
C ILE A 627 11.96 -18.31 -25.26
N VAL A 628 11.32 -19.01 -26.21
CA VAL A 628 10.37 -20.09 -25.94
C VAL A 628 10.12 -20.94 -27.19
N ARG A 629 9.56 -22.14 -27.00
CA ARG A 629 9.15 -23.07 -28.07
C ARG A 629 7.64 -23.29 -28.06
N PHE A 630 7.03 -23.31 -29.23
CA PHE A 630 5.67 -23.79 -29.46
C PHE A 630 5.76 -25.26 -29.86
N ASP A 631 5.14 -26.14 -29.06
CA ASP A 631 5.08 -27.56 -29.39
C ASP A 631 4.41 -27.77 -30.75
N LYS A 632 5.06 -28.54 -31.62
CA LYS A 632 4.57 -28.80 -32.98
C LYS A 632 3.14 -29.35 -33.02
N THR A 633 2.73 -30.11 -32.01
CA THR A 633 1.39 -30.70 -31.92
C THR A 633 0.30 -29.65 -31.73
N TRP A 634 0.64 -28.46 -31.24
CA TRP A 634 -0.32 -27.35 -31.06
C TRP A 634 -0.50 -26.50 -32.31
N LEU A 635 0.31 -26.73 -33.35
CA LEU A 635 0.32 -25.97 -34.60
C LEU A 635 -0.30 -26.73 -35.77
N THR A 636 -0.82 -27.94 -35.54
CA THR A 636 -1.42 -28.79 -36.58
C THR A 636 -2.74 -28.24 -37.08
N GLY A 637 -3.03 -28.39 -38.37
CA GLY A 637 -4.34 -27.98 -38.93
C GLY A 637 -4.61 -26.48 -38.86
N ASP A 638 -3.56 -25.65 -38.93
CA ASP A 638 -3.64 -24.19 -38.80
C ASP A 638 -4.25 -23.73 -37.45
N THR A 639 -4.02 -24.45 -36.35
CA THR A 639 -4.50 -24.04 -35.02
C THR A 639 -3.69 -22.88 -34.44
N THR A 640 -4.33 -22.09 -33.56
CA THR A 640 -3.64 -21.07 -32.76
C THR A 640 -3.12 -21.71 -31.46
N ALA A 641 -1.82 -21.63 -31.24
CA ALA A 641 -1.14 -22.11 -30.05
C ALA A 641 -0.75 -20.94 -29.15
N GLY A 642 -0.91 -21.10 -27.82
CA GLY A 642 -0.48 -20.12 -26.83
C GLY A 642 0.66 -20.67 -25.97
N VAL A 643 1.68 -19.86 -25.72
CA VAL A 643 2.82 -20.23 -24.88
C VAL A 643 3.20 -19.13 -23.90
N ASN A 644 3.65 -19.51 -22.70
CA ASN A 644 4.18 -18.59 -21.71
C ASN A 644 5.61 -18.18 -22.08
N VAL A 645 5.84 -16.88 -22.23
CA VAL A 645 7.12 -16.26 -22.65
C VAL A 645 8.04 -15.99 -21.45
N GLY A 646 7.56 -16.21 -20.22
CA GLY A 646 8.37 -16.26 -19.01
C GLY A 646 8.80 -14.89 -18.46
N GLY A 647 8.07 -13.82 -18.77
CA GLY A 647 8.40 -12.47 -18.31
C GLY A 647 9.63 -11.88 -19.03
N TYR A 648 9.82 -12.22 -20.32
CA TYR A 648 10.99 -11.75 -21.08
C TYR A 648 11.05 -10.22 -21.11
N SER A 649 12.11 -9.62 -20.58
CA SER A 649 12.21 -8.17 -20.44
C SER A 649 12.59 -7.47 -21.75
N VAL A 650 11.88 -6.39 -22.03
CA VAL A 650 12.13 -5.46 -23.13
C VAL A 650 12.33 -4.08 -22.52
N ALA A 651 13.56 -3.57 -22.55
CA ALA A 651 13.87 -2.27 -21.97
C ALA A 651 13.14 -1.12 -22.68
N ALA A 652 12.95 -0.01 -21.95
CA ALA A 652 12.31 1.20 -22.45
C ALA A 652 13.01 1.77 -23.69
N GLY A 653 12.23 2.16 -24.70
CA GLY A 653 12.74 2.75 -25.95
C GLY A 653 13.57 1.78 -26.81
N LYS A 654 13.48 0.46 -26.58
CA LYS A 654 14.21 -0.56 -27.35
C LYS A 654 13.31 -1.32 -28.32
N THR A 655 13.93 -1.81 -29.39
CA THR A 655 13.31 -2.69 -30.38
C THR A 655 13.99 -4.05 -30.31
N LEU A 656 13.19 -5.12 -30.28
CA LEU A 656 13.66 -6.49 -30.49
C LEU A 656 13.30 -6.98 -31.88
N THR A 657 14.25 -7.64 -32.54
CA THR A 657 14.00 -8.44 -33.74
C THR A 657 13.73 -9.88 -33.31
N LEU A 658 12.49 -10.30 -33.46
CA LEU A 658 12.03 -11.67 -33.17
C LEU A 658 12.04 -12.48 -34.46
N LYS A 659 12.61 -13.69 -34.40
CA LYS A 659 12.57 -14.67 -35.49
C LYS A 659 11.80 -15.89 -35.02
N PHE A 660 10.93 -16.40 -35.87
CA PHE A 660 10.36 -17.74 -35.72
C PHE A 660 11.22 -18.72 -36.49
N LEU A 661 11.74 -19.75 -35.83
CA LEU A 661 12.62 -20.76 -36.43
C LEU A 661 11.99 -22.14 -36.35
N ALA A 662 12.08 -22.93 -37.40
CA ALA A 662 11.68 -24.34 -37.41
C ALA A 662 12.43 -25.12 -38.49
N ASP A 663 12.41 -26.44 -38.41
CA ASP A 663 12.94 -27.32 -39.45
C ASP A 663 11.94 -27.48 -40.60
N VAL A 664 12.42 -27.38 -41.84
CA VAL A 664 11.57 -27.55 -43.03
C VAL A 664 11.37 -29.04 -43.33
N PRO A 665 10.12 -29.55 -43.42
CA PRO A 665 9.86 -30.98 -43.56
C PRO A 665 10.44 -31.61 -44.83
N LYS A 666 10.91 -32.86 -44.72
CA LYS A 666 11.50 -33.63 -45.83
C LYS A 666 10.57 -33.93 -47.00
N ASN A 667 9.26 -33.88 -46.77
CA ASN A 667 8.23 -34.08 -47.79
C ASN A 667 7.72 -32.76 -48.39
N SER A 668 8.36 -31.63 -48.07
CA SER A 668 8.02 -30.35 -48.69
C SER A 668 8.36 -30.35 -50.17
N ALA A 669 7.47 -29.77 -50.98
CA ALA A 669 7.61 -29.61 -52.41
C ALA A 669 7.84 -28.14 -52.77
N TYR A 670 8.28 -27.90 -54.00
CA TYR A 670 8.43 -26.55 -54.55
C TYR A 670 7.08 -25.82 -54.52
N LEU A 671 7.09 -24.54 -54.12
CA LEU A 671 5.93 -23.66 -53.91
C LEU A 671 5.11 -23.92 -52.64
N ASN A 672 5.36 -25.00 -51.89
CA ASN A 672 4.84 -25.09 -50.52
C ASN A 672 5.26 -23.84 -49.74
N ALA A 673 4.42 -23.35 -48.85
CA ALA A 673 4.79 -22.17 -48.08
C ALA A 673 4.19 -22.18 -46.67
N TYR A 674 4.83 -21.44 -45.79
CA TYR A 674 4.45 -21.29 -44.40
C TYR A 674 4.32 -19.81 -44.04
N ARG A 675 3.38 -19.48 -43.17
CA ARG A 675 3.21 -18.10 -42.69
C ARG A 675 2.88 -18.08 -41.21
N VAL A 676 3.73 -17.42 -40.44
CA VAL A 676 3.47 -17.19 -39.01
C VAL A 676 2.50 -16.03 -38.84
N ILE A 677 1.50 -16.20 -37.99
CA ILE A 677 0.54 -15.17 -37.61
C ILE A 677 0.56 -15.06 -36.09
N VAL A 678 1.00 -13.92 -35.55
CA VAL A 678 0.91 -13.66 -34.11
C VAL A 678 -0.48 -13.11 -33.82
N LYS A 679 -1.32 -13.90 -33.16
CA LYS A 679 -2.71 -13.54 -32.84
C LYS A 679 -2.79 -12.56 -31.68
N GLN A 680 -1.95 -12.75 -30.66
CA GLN A 680 -1.97 -11.95 -29.45
C GLN A 680 -0.62 -12.03 -28.73
N LEU A 681 -0.17 -10.92 -28.17
CA LEU A 681 0.96 -10.87 -27.25
C LEU A 681 0.52 -10.17 -25.96
N ASP A 682 0.61 -10.89 -24.86
CA ASP A 682 0.33 -10.41 -23.51
C ASP A 682 1.62 -9.94 -22.83
N TYR A 683 1.56 -8.80 -22.13
CA TYR A 683 2.70 -8.19 -21.47
C TYR A 683 2.31 -7.37 -20.23
N SER A 684 3.26 -7.11 -19.34
CA SER A 684 3.10 -6.20 -18.19
C SER A 684 4.12 -5.07 -18.27
N ILE A 685 3.79 -3.88 -17.78
CA ILE A 685 4.68 -2.71 -17.80
C ILE A 685 5.29 -2.50 -16.41
N GLY A 686 6.61 -2.43 -16.34
CA GLY A 686 7.38 -2.30 -15.10
C GLY A 686 7.11 -3.43 -14.12
N THR A 687 6.80 -3.07 -12.87
CA THR A 687 6.41 -4.01 -11.80
C THR A 687 4.88 -4.12 -11.64
N ALA A 688 4.10 -3.55 -12.56
CA ALA A 688 2.64 -3.54 -12.45
C ALA A 688 2.07 -4.97 -12.56
N SER A 689 1.04 -5.26 -11.76
CA SER A 689 0.33 -6.54 -11.80
C SER A 689 -0.66 -6.65 -12.97
N ALA A 690 -0.91 -5.55 -13.68
CA ALA A 690 -1.83 -5.52 -14.80
C ALA A 690 -1.19 -6.13 -16.05
N THR A 691 -1.97 -6.96 -16.75
CA THR A 691 -1.60 -7.55 -18.04
C THR A 691 -2.33 -6.81 -19.16
N TYR A 692 -1.58 -6.44 -20.19
CA TYR A 692 -2.06 -5.81 -21.41
C TYR A 692 -1.86 -6.75 -22.60
N ASN A 693 -2.54 -6.49 -23.70
CA ASN A 693 -2.37 -7.25 -24.93
C ASN A 693 -2.27 -6.36 -26.17
N THR A 694 -1.67 -6.89 -27.22
CA THR A 694 -1.69 -6.27 -28.55
C THR A 694 -3.08 -6.39 -29.16
N LYS A 695 -3.69 -5.26 -29.55
CA LYS A 695 -5.09 -5.20 -30.03
C LYS A 695 -5.31 -5.84 -31.42
N ASN A 696 -4.25 -6.06 -32.21
CA ASN A 696 -4.34 -6.58 -33.58
C ASN A 696 -3.46 -7.80 -33.78
N GLU A 697 -3.93 -8.73 -34.62
CA GLU A 697 -3.08 -9.81 -35.13
C GLU A 697 -2.03 -9.26 -36.08
N VAL A 698 -0.82 -9.83 -36.03
CA VAL A 698 0.30 -9.44 -36.87
C VAL A 698 0.63 -10.60 -37.78
N VAL A 699 0.38 -10.40 -39.08
CA VAL A 699 0.59 -11.42 -40.12
C VAL A 699 2.01 -11.27 -40.65
N GLY A 700 2.84 -12.30 -40.47
CA GLY A 700 4.20 -12.35 -40.99
C GLY A 700 4.25 -12.55 -42.50
N GLN A 701 5.45 -12.39 -43.06
CA GLN A 701 5.75 -12.70 -44.46
C GLN A 701 5.48 -14.19 -44.75
N THR A 702 5.08 -14.49 -45.99
CA THR A 702 4.92 -15.88 -46.44
C THR A 702 6.28 -16.41 -46.87
N MET A 703 6.74 -17.48 -46.23
CA MET A 703 8.03 -18.10 -46.53
C MET A 703 7.83 -19.24 -47.52
N HIS A 704 8.48 -19.16 -48.67
CA HIS A 704 8.34 -20.10 -49.77
C HIS A 704 9.39 -21.21 -49.71
N VAL A 705 8.94 -22.46 -49.82
CA VAL A 705 9.83 -23.61 -49.82
C VAL A 705 10.41 -23.82 -51.22
N LEU A 706 11.73 -23.73 -51.30
CA LEU A 706 12.52 -24.29 -52.37
C LEU A 706 12.87 -25.75 -52.01
N ALA A 707 12.67 -26.65 -52.96
CA ALA A 707 12.77 -28.08 -52.76
C ALA A 707 13.61 -28.73 -53.87
N PRO A 708 14.91 -28.39 -54.00
CA PRO A 708 15.73 -28.76 -55.16
C PRO A 708 15.65 -30.26 -55.46
N ALA A 709 15.42 -30.64 -56.71
CA ALA A 709 15.24 -32.02 -57.12
C ALA A 709 15.90 -32.30 -58.47
N VAL A 710 16.32 -33.55 -58.66
CA VAL A 710 16.78 -34.07 -59.95
C VAL A 710 16.05 -35.36 -60.26
N ALA A 711 15.47 -35.41 -61.46
CA ALA A 711 14.93 -36.63 -62.05
C ALA A 711 15.93 -37.22 -63.03
N ILE A 712 16.27 -38.49 -62.82
CA ILE A 712 17.15 -39.28 -63.68
C ILE A 712 16.30 -40.10 -64.64
N THR A 713 16.62 -40.06 -65.92
CA THR A 713 16.06 -40.94 -66.94
C THR A 713 17.14 -41.48 -67.86
N ALA A 714 16.83 -42.56 -68.60
CA ALA A 714 17.69 -43.01 -69.69
C ALA A 714 17.83 -41.89 -70.74
N GLY A 715 19.07 -41.61 -71.14
CA GLY A 715 19.36 -40.71 -72.25
C GLY A 715 19.36 -41.43 -73.59
N THR A 716 19.13 -40.70 -74.67
CA THR A 716 19.25 -41.24 -76.03
C THR A 716 20.73 -41.37 -76.40
N LEU A 717 21.15 -42.57 -76.77
CA LEU A 717 22.52 -42.82 -77.25
C LEU A 717 22.74 -42.18 -78.62
N LYS A 718 23.90 -41.53 -78.84
CA LYS A 718 24.20 -40.92 -80.15
C LYS A 718 24.57 -41.95 -81.21
N ASN A 719 25.15 -43.07 -80.80
CA ASN A 719 25.45 -44.21 -81.67
C ASN A 719 24.23 -45.09 -82.00
N GLY A 720 23.05 -44.77 -81.48
CA GLY A 720 21.83 -45.56 -81.72
C GLY A 720 21.85 -46.96 -81.09
N GLY A 721 22.76 -47.24 -80.16
CA GLY A 721 22.87 -48.57 -79.50
C GLY A 721 23.75 -49.57 -80.22
N THR A 722 24.53 -49.16 -81.23
CA THR A 722 25.49 -50.02 -81.92
C THR A 722 26.74 -49.24 -82.31
N GLU A 723 27.92 -49.80 -82.04
CA GLU A 723 29.20 -49.15 -82.36
C GLU A 723 30.29 -50.16 -82.72
N ALA A 724 31.18 -49.78 -83.63
CA ALA A 724 32.32 -50.63 -84.00
C ALA A 724 33.41 -50.60 -82.92
N VAL A 725 34.04 -51.75 -82.67
CA VAL A 725 35.14 -51.90 -81.69
C VAL A 725 36.48 -51.34 -82.19
N GLY A 726 37.47 -51.24 -81.30
CA GLY A 726 38.79 -50.72 -81.64
C GLY A 726 38.85 -49.19 -81.68
N LYS A 727 37.93 -48.49 -81.00
CA LYS A 727 37.81 -47.02 -81.03
C LYS A 727 38.01 -46.43 -79.64
N GLU A 728 38.54 -45.22 -79.60
CA GLU A 728 38.55 -44.42 -78.38
C GLU A 728 37.17 -43.79 -78.13
N LYS A 729 36.81 -43.63 -76.85
CA LYS A 729 35.63 -42.90 -76.37
C LYS A 729 34.31 -43.38 -76.99
N VAL A 730 34.14 -44.69 -77.10
CA VAL A 730 32.86 -45.33 -77.46
C VAL A 730 31.81 -45.00 -76.41
N GLU A 731 30.64 -44.52 -76.82
CA GLU A 731 29.51 -44.24 -75.93
C GLU A 731 28.83 -45.54 -75.51
N LEU A 732 28.90 -45.85 -74.21
CA LEU A 732 28.39 -47.09 -73.62
C LEU A 732 27.07 -46.90 -72.86
N ALA A 733 26.82 -45.69 -72.36
CA ALA A 733 25.54 -45.29 -71.78
C ALA A 733 25.33 -43.79 -71.87
N ASN A 734 24.07 -43.36 -71.84
CA ASN A 734 23.68 -41.97 -71.65
C ASN A 734 22.58 -41.88 -70.59
N PHE A 735 22.70 -40.92 -69.68
CA PHE A 735 21.70 -40.61 -68.67
C PHE A 735 21.34 -39.13 -68.74
N SER A 736 20.04 -38.83 -68.60
CA SER A 736 19.50 -37.48 -68.58
C SER A 736 19.11 -37.11 -67.15
N PHE A 737 19.51 -35.91 -66.74
CA PHE A 737 19.28 -35.35 -65.41
C PHE A 737 18.46 -34.06 -65.58
N LYS A 738 17.19 -34.10 -65.19
CA LYS A 738 16.30 -32.93 -65.23
C LYS A 738 16.24 -32.28 -63.86
N ALA A 739 16.70 -31.03 -63.75
CA ALA A 739 16.59 -30.26 -62.52
C ALA A 739 15.18 -29.66 -62.35
N SER A 740 14.79 -29.46 -61.10
CA SER A 740 13.60 -28.72 -60.68
C SER A 740 13.69 -27.23 -61.05
N ALA A 741 12.58 -26.52 -60.89
CA ALA A 741 12.44 -25.13 -61.34
C ALA A 741 12.95 -24.09 -60.32
N ASP A 742 13.06 -24.46 -59.05
CA ASP A 742 13.52 -23.62 -57.94
C ASP A 742 14.99 -23.24 -58.05
N GLU A 743 15.87 -24.20 -58.34
CA GLU A 743 17.30 -23.95 -58.26
C GLU A 743 18.12 -24.79 -59.25
N ARG A 744 19.28 -24.25 -59.61
CA ARG A 744 20.37 -25.00 -60.26
C ARG A 744 20.90 -26.07 -59.31
N ILE A 745 21.27 -27.22 -59.86
CA ILE A 745 21.77 -28.37 -59.12
C ILE A 745 23.25 -28.62 -59.42
N LEU A 746 24.04 -28.90 -58.40
CA LEU A 746 25.42 -29.35 -58.52
C LEU A 746 25.51 -30.86 -58.24
N ILE A 747 25.86 -31.64 -59.25
CA ILE A 747 26.16 -33.06 -59.12
C ILE A 747 27.64 -33.22 -58.75
N THR A 748 27.90 -33.99 -57.69
CA THR A 748 29.23 -34.19 -57.10
C THR A 748 29.73 -35.63 -57.17
N GLU A 749 28.82 -36.61 -57.23
CA GLU A 749 29.14 -38.03 -57.36
C GLU A 749 28.08 -38.76 -58.18
N ILE A 750 28.52 -39.68 -59.04
CA ILE A 750 27.67 -40.64 -59.75
C ILE A 750 28.26 -42.04 -59.55
N THR A 751 27.40 -43.00 -59.23
CA THR A 751 27.74 -44.44 -59.26
C THR A 751 26.85 -45.15 -60.28
N ALA A 752 27.48 -45.91 -61.18
CA ALA A 752 26.79 -46.75 -62.16
C ALA A 752 27.32 -48.18 -62.10
N SER A 753 26.44 -49.16 -62.26
CA SER A 753 26.78 -50.57 -62.37
C SER A 753 26.35 -51.17 -63.69
N LEU A 754 26.93 -52.30 -64.06
CA LEU A 754 26.44 -53.11 -65.15
C LEU A 754 25.07 -53.70 -64.79
N ALA A 755 24.12 -53.64 -65.72
CA ALA A 755 22.84 -54.32 -65.59
C ALA A 755 23.06 -55.84 -65.47
N SER A 756 22.09 -56.57 -64.90
CA SER A 756 22.19 -58.02 -64.73
C SER A 756 22.34 -58.79 -66.05
N SER A 757 21.82 -58.23 -67.15
CA SER A 757 21.91 -58.78 -68.51
C SER A 757 23.08 -58.24 -69.33
N SER A 758 23.96 -57.42 -68.74
CA SER A 758 25.12 -56.84 -69.41
C SER A 758 26.32 -57.77 -69.30
N ASP A 759 27.07 -57.86 -70.40
CA ASP A 759 28.40 -58.47 -70.41
C ASP A 759 29.38 -57.71 -69.52
N GLU A 760 30.49 -58.37 -69.15
CA GLU A 760 31.56 -57.75 -68.37
C GLU A 760 32.20 -56.59 -69.13
N MET A 761 32.62 -55.57 -68.37
CA MET A 761 33.28 -54.38 -68.90
C MET A 761 34.59 -54.16 -68.15
N THR A 762 35.50 -55.12 -68.21
CA THR A 762 36.79 -55.01 -67.52
C THR A 762 37.94 -54.72 -68.48
N TYR A 763 39.09 -54.36 -67.91
CA TYR A 763 40.32 -54.15 -68.66
C TYR A 763 40.78 -55.42 -69.39
N THR A 764 40.53 -56.59 -68.80
CA THR A 764 40.84 -57.88 -69.43
C THR A 764 39.87 -58.25 -70.54
N ASP A 765 38.69 -57.60 -70.60
CA ASP A 765 37.69 -57.80 -71.66
C ASP A 765 37.81 -56.73 -72.76
N GLY A 766 38.90 -55.95 -72.78
CA GLY A 766 39.20 -54.98 -73.83
C GLY A 766 38.68 -53.56 -73.58
N PHE A 767 38.24 -53.21 -72.36
CA PHE A 767 37.77 -51.87 -72.02
C PHE A 767 38.81 -51.07 -71.23
N SER A 768 39.12 -49.84 -71.66
CA SER A 768 40.02 -48.96 -70.92
C SER A 768 39.53 -47.51 -70.87
N ASN A 769 40.14 -46.70 -70.02
CA ASN A 769 39.89 -45.24 -69.95
C ASN A 769 38.42 -44.82 -69.77
N LEU A 770 37.66 -45.56 -68.95
CA LEU A 770 36.25 -45.28 -68.65
C LEU A 770 36.08 -43.91 -67.94
N ALA A 771 35.24 -43.04 -68.49
CA ALA A 771 34.96 -41.72 -67.91
C ALA A 771 33.58 -41.16 -68.30
N LEU A 772 33.10 -40.17 -67.55
CA LEU A 772 31.89 -39.41 -67.85
C LEU A 772 32.21 -38.22 -68.76
N TYR A 773 31.34 -37.99 -69.74
CA TYR A 773 31.43 -36.93 -70.73
C TYR A 773 30.12 -36.14 -70.80
N ALA A 774 30.24 -34.82 -70.99
CA ALA A 774 29.15 -33.96 -71.43
C ALA A 774 29.41 -33.57 -72.88
N GLY A 775 28.79 -34.29 -73.81
CA GLY A 775 29.07 -34.15 -75.24
C GLY A 775 30.48 -34.66 -75.57
N ASN A 776 31.40 -33.75 -75.86
CA ASN A 776 32.80 -34.08 -76.20
C ASN A 776 33.77 -33.77 -75.05
N SER A 777 33.31 -33.09 -74.00
CA SER A 777 34.15 -32.70 -72.87
C SER A 777 34.07 -33.75 -71.77
N ARG A 778 35.22 -34.24 -71.30
CA ARG A 778 35.29 -35.12 -70.12
C ARG A 778 34.99 -34.31 -68.86
N VAL A 779 34.10 -34.80 -68.00
CA VAL A 779 33.66 -34.11 -66.78
C VAL A 779 34.00 -34.85 -65.48
N SER A 780 34.58 -36.04 -65.58
CA SER A 780 35.09 -36.84 -64.45
C SER A 780 36.59 -37.12 -64.56
N GLY A 781 37.15 -37.72 -63.50
CA GLY A 781 38.37 -38.51 -63.62
C GLY A 781 38.19 -39.74 -64.51
N THR A 782 39.30 -40.34 -64.93
CA THR A 782 39.33 -41.53 -65.79
C THR A 782 39.67 -42.76 -64.96
N ILE A 783 38.86 -43.82 -65.08
CA ILE A 783 39.18 -45.15 -64.61
C ILE A 783 39.97 -45.84 -65.72
N VAL A 784 41.30 -45.84 -65.60
CA VAL A 784 42.21 -46.32 -66.66
C VAL A 784 42.00 -47.81 -66.93
N GLN A 785 41.84 -48.59 -65.87
CA GLN A 785 41.62 -50.04 -65.92
C GLN A 785 40.35 -50.38 -65.12
N PRO A 786 39.19 -50.55 -65.77
CA PRO A 786 37.99 -51.01 -65.07
C PRO A 786 38.15 -52.47 -64.64
N THR A 787 37.90 -52.78 -63.36
CA THR A 787 38.08 -54.15 -62.80
C THR A 787 36.90 -54.59 -61.93
N SER A 788 35.77 -53.89 -62.01
CA SER A 788 34.60 -54.04 -61.14
C SER A 788 33.35 -53.98 -62.01
N ARG A 789 32.21 -54.47 -61.51
CA ARG A 789 30.89 -54.27 -62.15
C ARG A 789 30.21 -52.97 -61.72
N THR A 790 30.83 -52.20 -60.83
CA THR A 790 30.35 -50.91 -60.31
C THR A 790 31.44 -49.86 -60.41
N TYR A 791 31.09 -48.69 -60.94
CA TYR A 791 31.97 -47.57 -61.24
C TYR A 791 31.48 -46.30 -60.57
N THR A 792 32.32 -45.72 -59.72
CA THR A 792 32.01 -44.49 -58.98
C THR A 792 32.89 -43.35 -59.47
N PHE A 793 32.26 -42.22 -59.80
CA PHE A 793 32.90 -40.99 -60.21
C PHE A 793 32.63 -39.91 -59.16
N THR A 794 33.67 -39.51 -58.42
CA THR A 794 33.59 -38.49 -57.36
C THR A 794 34.21 -37.17 -57.81
N GLY A 795 34.00 -36.10 -57.02
CA GLY A 795 34.59 -34.79 -57.27
C GLY A 795 34.06 -34.10 -58.52
N LEU A 796 32.87 -34.48 -58.98
CA LEU A 796 32.21 -33.89 -60.13
C LEU A 796 31.86 -32.43 -59.85
N LYS A 797 31.91 -31.60 -60.91
CA LYS A 797 31.49 -30.19 -60.88
C LYS A 797 30.42 -29.94 -61.95
N VAL A 798 29.51 -30.90 -62.12
CA VAL A 798 28.48 -30.86 -63.15
C VAL A 798 27.31 -30.04 -62.65
N SER A 799 27.01 -28.94 -63.34
CA SER A 799 25.91 -28.04 -63.00
C SER A 799 24.75 -28.22 -63.97
N VAL A 800 23.55 -28.47 -63.44
CA VAL A 800 22.30 -28.54 -64.19
C VAL A 800 21.48 -27.30 -63.89
N SER A 801 21.25 -26.43 -64.88
CA SER A 801 20.44 -25.21 -64.69
C SER A 801 19.00 -25.54 -64.30
N ALA A 802 18.36 -24.67 -63.53
CA ALA A 802 16.96 -24.82 -63.15
C ALA A 802 16.06 -25.03 -64.38
N SER A 803 15.05 -25.91 -64.25
CA SER A 803 14.14 -26.33 -65.33
C SER A 803 14.80 -26.96 -66.57
N SER A 804 16.10 -27.23 -66.56
CA SER A 804 16.83 -27.78 -67.71
C SER A 804 17.14 -29.26 -67.54
N THR A 805 17.37 -29.93 -68.67
CA THR A 805 17.88 -31.30 -68.73
C THR A 805 19.36 -31.26 -69.13
N TYR A 806 20.20 -32.00 -68.42
CA TYR A 806 21.60 -32.19 -68.72
C TYR A 806 21.87 -33.67 -69.01
N SER A 807 22.68 -33.99 -70.03
CA SER A 807 23.00 -35.37 -70.37
C SER A 807 24.45 -35.69 -70.08
N LEU A 808 24.70 -36.83 -69.43
CA LEU A 808 26.03 -37.37 -69.22
C LEU A 808 26.16 -38.72 -69.92
N GLN A 809 27.18 -38.82 -70.77
CA GLN A 809 27.57 -40.03 -71.44
C GLN A 809 28.67 -40.75 -70.65
N LEU A 810 28.54 -42.06 -70.49
CA LEU A 810 29.65 -42.90 -70.05
C LEU A 810 30.37 -43.42 -71.29
N LYS A 811 31.67 -43.16 -71.40
CA LYS A 811 32.47 -43.57 -72.54
C LYS A 811 33.74 -44.30 -72.11
N ALA A 812 34.16 -45.29 -72.88
CA ALA A 812 35.43 -46.01 -72.71
C ALA A 812 36.10 -46.24 -74.06
N ASP A 813 37.38 -46.56 -74.04
CA ASP A 813 38.11 -47.05 -75.20
C ASP A 813 37.90 -48.56 -75.29
N THR A 814 37.71 -49.07 -76.51
CA THR A 814 37.46 -50.50 -76.78
C THR A 814 38.55 -51.09 -77.66
N GLU A 815 38.97 -52.31 -77.36
CA GLU A 815 39.88 -53.12 -78.18
C GLU A 815 39.09 -54.06 -79.12
N LEU A 816 39.78 -54.76 -80.03
CA LEU A 816 39.12 -55.61 -81.05
C LEU A 816 38.40 -56.83 -80.45
N ASP A 817 38.83 -57.27 -79.27
CA ASP A 817 38.30 -58.38 -78.49
C ASP A 817 36.94 -58.06 -77.83
N THR A 818 36.54 -56.79 -77.72
CA THR A 818 35.20 -56.41 -77.22
C THR A 818 34.08 -56.70 -78.23
N ALA A 819 34.38 -57.28 -79.41
CA ALA A 819 33.40 -57.54 -80.46
C ALA A 819 32.36 -58.58 -80.02
N GLY A 820 31.08 -58.23 -80.12
CA GLY A 820 29.95 -59.04 -79.67
C GLY A 820 29.46 -58.69 -78.27
N ALA A 821 30.18 -57.85 -77.51
CA ALA A 821 29.75 -57.44 -76.17
C ALA A 821 28.48 -56.57 -76.22
N ASN A 822 27.54 -56.88 -75.34
CA ASN A 822 26.30 -56.16 -75.13
C ASN A 822 26.34 -55.48 -73.75
N ILE A 823 26.61 -54.18 -73.78
CA ILE A 823 26.81 -53.38 -72.58
C ILE A 823 25.55 -52.60 -72.23
N GLN A 824 25.08 -52.73 -70.99
CA GLN A 824 23.99 -51.93 -70.46
C GLN A 824 24.30 -51.52 -69.02
N LEU A 825 24.12 -50.24 -68.69
CA LEU A 825 24.40 -49.73 -67.36
C LEU A 825 23.13 -49.31 -66.63
N LYS A 826 23.19 -49.41 -65.30
CA LYS A 826 22.20 -48.94 -64.36
C LYS A 826 22.83 -47.82 -63.53
N LEU A 827 22.18 -46.66 -63.44
CA LEU A 827 22.66 -45.59 -62.56
C LEU A 827 22.19 -45.88 -61.13
N ASP A 828 23.07 -46.37 -60.27
CA ASP A 828 22.71 -46.80 -58.91
C ASP A 828 22.47 -45.64 -57.96
N LYS A 829 23.33 -44.63 -58.03
CA LYS A 829 23.35 -43.54 -57.04
C LYS A 829 23.79 -42.21 -57.66
N LEU A 830 23.13 -41.14 -57.26
CA LEU A 830 23.51 -39.76 -57.55
C LEU A 830 23.64 -38.98 -56.24
N THR A 831 24.78 -38.31 -56.03
CA THR A 831 24.91 -37.32 -54.93
C THR A 831 24.94 -35.92 -55.52
N ALA A 832 23.99 -35.09 -55.11
CA ALA A 832 23.81 -33.73 -55.58
C ALA A 832 23.38 -32.79 -54.46
N GLN A 833 23.63 -31.49 -54.65
CA GLN A 833 23.23 -30.43 -53.74
C GLN A 833 22.72 -29.21 -54.54
N GLY A 834 21.89 -28.37 -53.93
CA GLY A 834 21.55 -27.06 -54.49
C GLY A 834 22.82 -26.24 -54.76
N TYR A 835 22.87 -25.54 -55.89
CA TYR A 835 24.08 -24.85 -56.32
C TYR A 835 24.40 -23.62 -55.46
N THR A 836 23.39 -22.78 -55.20
CA THR A 836 23.43 -21.59 -54.34
C THR A 836 23.19 -21.98 -52.89
N SER A 837 22.11 -22.71 -52.62
CA SER A 837 21.64 -23.02 -51.27
C SER A 837 22.48 -24.03 -50.52
N LYS A 838 23.17 -24.91 -51.27
CA LYS A 838 23.81 -26.14 -50.75
C LYS A 838 22.82 -27.11 -50.09
N ALA A 839 21.52 -26.92 -50.28
CA ALA A 839 20.49 -27.75 -49.68
C ALA A 839 20.51 -29.19 -50.26
N PRO A 840 20.04 -30.20 -49.49
CA PRO A 840 19.86 -31.55 -49.99
C PRO A 840 18.94 -31.62 -51.21
N VAL A 841 19.34 -32.39 -52.22
CA VAL A 841 18.57 -32.56 -53.46
C VAL A 841 17.79 -33.86 -53.39
N LEU A 842 16.49 -33.79 -53.70
CA LEU A 842 15.67 -34.98 -53.87
C LEU A 842 16.02 -35.62 -55.21
N VAL A 843 16.62 -36.79 -55.15
CA VAL A 843 16.95 -37.58 -56.34
C VAL A 843 15.83 -38.57 -56.61
N THR A 844 15.32 -38.57 -57.84
CA THR A 844 14.33 -39.56 -58.31
C THR A 844 14.84 -40.25 -59.56
N GLY A 845 14.47 -41.51 -59.77
CA GLY A 845 14.92 -42.29 -60.93
C GLY A 845 16.29 -42.99 -60.77
N GLU A 846 16.83 -43.08 -59.55
CA GLU A 846 17.91 -44.04 -59.27
C GLU A 846 17.46 -45.46 -59.63
N GLY A 847 18.38 -46.24 -60.20
CA GLY A 847 18.08 -47.53 -60.83
C GLY A 847 17.69 -47.43 -62.31
N ALA A 848 17.67 -46.25 -62.93
CA ALA A 848 17.44 -46.10 -64.36
C ALA A 848 18.45 -46.92 -65.18
N LEU A 849 17.96 -47.70 -66.14
CA LEU A 849 18.76 -48.46 -67.09
C LEU A 849 19.01 -47.61 -68.35
N SER A 850 20.26 -47.58 -68.82
CA SER A 850 20.58 -47.05 -70.13
C SER A 850 20.01 -47.94 -71.23
N SER A 851 19.92 -47.43 -72.45
CA SER A 851 19.84 -48.30 -73.63
C SER A 851 21.11 -49.18 -73.70
N ALA A 852 20.96 -50.40 -74.20
CA ALA A 852 22.08 -51.31 -74.39
C ALA A 852 22.88 -50.92 -75.65
N VAL A 853 24.19 -51.13 -75.60
CA VAL A 853 25.13 -50.88 -76.71
C VAL A 853 25.73 -52.20 -77.13
N VAL A 854 25.46 -52.60 -78.38
CA VAL A 854 26.06 -53.78 -78.99
C VAL A 854 27.31 -53.38 -79.74
N LEU A 855 28.44 -53.95 -79.33
CA LEU A 855 29.73 -53.73 -79.97
C LEU A 855 29.93 -54.72 -81.12
N HIS A 856 30.24 -54.24 -82.32
CA HIS A 856 30.43 -55.09 -83.50
C HIS A 856 31.85 -54.99 -84.06
N ALA A 857 32.31 -56.07 -84.70
CA ALA A 857 33.59 -56.06 -85.41
C ALA A 857 33.59 -54.97 -86.50
N PRO A 858 34.72 -54.28 -86.74
CA PRO A 858 34.80 -53.26 -87.78
C PRO A 858 34.43 -53.84 -89.15
N ALA A 859 33.63 -53.10 -89.93
CA ALA A 859 33.34 -53.45 -91.31
C ALA A 859 34.67 -53.46 -92.10
N LYS A 860 34.92 -54.56 -92.83
CA LYS A 860 36.13 -54.76 -93.64
C LYS A 860 36.28 -53.73 -94.74
#